data_AF-A0A5B9WSY7-F1
#
_entry.id   AF-A0A5B9WSY7-F1
#
_cell.length_a   1.000
_cell.length_b   1.000
_cell.length_c   1.000
_cell.angle_alpha   90.00
_cell.angle_beta   90.00
_cell.angle_gamma   90.00
#
_symmetry.space_group_name_H-M   'P 1'
#
loop_
_entity.id
_entity.type
_entity.pdbx_description
1 polymer ?
#
loop_
_entity_poly.entity_id
_entity_poly.type
_entity_poly.pdbx_seq_one_letter_code
_entity_poly.pdbx_strand_id
1 'polypeptide(L)'
;MKIKTLLSLLLCTAFTGTAFGQVVTLQPGTIVHYRTTLNYKALNMEKNEQLNAGSNTAIYRFKLLEKLPGGRLRVESTLLDCRNISGDMNFDARRLTEARINSTSELFQLTLLQEPVELIIGNEPSEQPALKALLEKHGKAWSIREEYNNIMATGINIYLLKETSAVFFRFPQQPERQSSEWLSPDSTLKYSLSAASGGVRRITATKNPAAKGYNKQQEYRQEYDWNEASGKITRAFITQRNNDSAMVNGGKFAFQYADTLLLELLDDPESLPRIPADLKDMLALSSSWSDALKDGFDTDSAKFAAFTQRFDPMFRHEKRYAQQKLDMIQHLAGRDHHDVYSDSLKATPNYLLEGASIHLHNKLQSMVSRDADSAMMLMHYLSKARHSSFAGWMQHSFAQHLFPPADRNLDEAIAHLRKNGVPEKRIRELIYEANNSERVAGLLVNKMIGDEDSVIRNAAYPMYLTSTARKTRDTDSLRDIVQQFKSLSPAIIKSGNANRYALMLSRQLADSGRAAMADELLNDAIGKLEKGAEDSLNNTRYADKNMLAHAYKLKYDRLVKTNRKEAFVYLAKAAAASPKTPEESVHDSFYDRVFLQSKESYRRDFSDELLKEGATKEALQVLSQQIKAEPGMLPEVQQSFKQYLPERDFSEFLHEAVIRSWDTAPDFTLQGAEGEVFKLSDYAGKWLLLDFWGTWCQPCREELPEINKMVARIKDDPEKAFLSIACFDTPEKVKTFFRKEGYALPVAMSDQKVQENYGVKGYPSKFLISPEGKMIFLRYGSEWEKVFELFSNIKPGTDAAGDKKTTVSKDLQ
;
A
#
# COMPACT_ATOMS: atom_id res chain seq x y z
N MET A 1 -6.98 4.82 -1.96
CA MET A 1 -7.79 5.67 -1.07
C MET A 1 -6.87 6.67 -0.36
N LYS A 2 -6.43 7.72 -1.06
CA LYS A 2 -5.41 8.64 -0.53
C LYS A 2 -5.95 10.07 -0.58
N ILE A 3 -6.11 10.67 0.59
CA ILE A 3 -6.04 12.11 0.95
C ILE A 3 -7.04 13.06 0.25
N LYS A 4 -7.27 12.96 -1.05
CA LYS A 4 -8.21 13.82 -1.81
C LYS A 4 -9.64 13.69 -1.32
N THR A 5 -10.09 12.49 -0.93
CA THR A 5 -11.49 12.23 -0.53
C THR A 5 -11.85 12.81 0.85
N LEU A 6 -10.88 12.87 1.77
CA LEU A 6 -11.08 13.46 3.10
C LEU A 6 -11.01 14.99 3.03
N LEU A 7 -10.09 15.53 2.21
CA LEU A 7 -10.05 16.96 1.91
C LEU A 7 -11.36 17.40 1.25
N SER A 8 -11.90 16.63 0.31
CA SER A 8 -13.20 16.94 -0.29
C SER A 8 -14.37 16.72 0.66
N LEU A 9 -14.30 15.86 1.69
CA LEU A 9 -15.36 15.76 2.70
C LEU A 9 -15.34 16.94 3.69
N LEU A 10 -14.16 17.42 4.06
CA LEU A 10 -13.98 18.63 4.87
C LEU A 10 -14.22 19.91 4.05
N LEU A 11 -13.89 19.92 2.76
CA LEU A 11 -14.17 21.02 1.81
C LEU A 11 -15.62 20.98 1.27
N CYS A 12 -16.31 19.84 1.27
CA CYS A 12 -17.74 19.76 0.93
C CYS A 12 -18.62 20.45 1.98
N THR A 13 -18.07 20.81 3.13
CA THR A 13 -18.74 21.68 4.10
C THR A 13 -18.86 23.14 3.63
N ALA A 14 -18.35 23.48 2.43
CA ALA A 14 -18.28 24.83 1.87
C ALA A 14 -19.51 25.29 1.07
N PHE A 15 -20.61 24.53 1.00
CA PHE A 15 -21.81 25.00 0.29
C PHE A 15 -22.95 25.38 1.24
N THR A 16 -23.38 26.64 1.08
CA THR A 16 -24.56 27.34 1.64
C THR A 16 -24.36 28.06 2.98
N GLY A 17 -24.16 29.38 2.90
CA GLY A 17 -24.11 30.25 4.07
C GLY A 17 -23.82 31.73 3.78
N THR A 18 -24.21 32.27 2.62
CA THR A 18 -24.14 33.72 2.35
C THR A 18 -25.48 34.39 2.68
N ALA A 19 -25.57 35.08 3.81
CA ALA A 19 -26.59 36.11 4.07
C ALA A 19 -26.22 37.03 5.26
N PHE A 20 -26.54 38.31 5.11
CA PHE A 20 -26.02 39.50 5.79
C PHE A 20 -26.84 39.92 7.06
N GLY A 21 -26.30 40.70 8.02
CA GLY A 21 -27.03 41.18 9.27
C GLY A 21 -26.48 42.46 9.96
N GLN A 22 -26.40 42.74 11.28
CA GLN A 22 -25.59 43.82 11.96
C GLN A 22 -24.79 43.38 13.23
N VAL A 23 -23.53 43.84 13.42
CA VAL A 23 -22.57 43.33 14.46
C VAL A 23 -23.10 43.53 15.89
N VAL A 24 -23.01 42.50 16.74
CA VAL A 24 -23.28 42.62 18.18
C VAL A 24 -22.50 43.82 18.74
N THR A 25 -23.14 44.68 19.53
CA THR A 25 -22.52 45.83 20.20
C THR A 25 -21.58 45.39 21.33
N LEU A 26 -20.70 44.41 21.08
CA LEU A 26 -19.63 44.02 21.99
C LEU A 26 -18.67 45.19 22.17
N GLN A 27 -18.29 45.50 23.39
CA GLN A 27 -17.30 46.55 23.64
C GLN A 27 -15.89 45.96 23.53
N PRO A 28 -14.89 46.71 23.02
CA PRO A 28 -13.49 46.33 23.18
C PRO A 28 -13.20 45.85 24.61
N GLY A 29 -12.48 44.73 24.74
CA GLY A 29 -12.24 44.04 26.00
C GLY A 29 -13.20 42.88 26.31
N THR A 30 -14.32 42.73 25.58
CA THR A 30 -15.24 41.59 25.77
C THR A 30 -14.53 40.27 25.47
N ILE A 31 -14.69 39.27 26.36
CA ILE A 31 -14.18 37.91 26.18
C ILE A 31 -15.35 36.97 25.88
N VAL A 32 -15.14 36.04 24.95
CA VAL A 32 -16.09 35.03 24.51
C VAL A 32 -15.42 33.67 24.54
N HIS A 33 -16.08 32.66 25.11
CA HIS A 33 -15.67 31.28 24.96
C HIS A 33 -16.53 30.59 23.90
N TYR A 34 -15.85 29.87 23.02
CA TYR A 34 -16.44 29.27 21.84
C TYR A 34 -16.12 27.79 21.80
N ARG A 35 -17.14 26.94 21.83
CA ARG A 35 -17.01 25.49 21.65
C ARG A 35 -17.69 25.09 20.35
N THR A 36 -16.95 24.39 19.50
CA THR A 36 -17.48 23.73 18.31
C THR A 36 -17.37 22.22 18.47
N THR A 37 -18.40 21.50 18.06
CA THR A 37 -18.44 20.03 17.99
C THR A 37 -19.06 19.60 16.68
N LEU A 38 -18.27 18.95 15.83
CA LEU A 38 -18.71 18.34 14.58
C LEU A 38 -18.79 16.82 14.77
N ASN A 39 -19.97 16.24 14.61
CA ASN A 39 -20.16 14.79 14.56
C ASN A 39 -20.48 14.36 13.13
N TYR A 40 -19.88 13.28 12.66
CA TYR A 40 -20.15 12.77 11.31
C TYR A 40 -20.25 11.25 11.28
N LYS A 41 -21.01 10.75 10.32
CA LYS A 41 -21.22 9.33 10.05
C LYS A 41 -21.34 9.09 8.54
N ALA A 42 -20.57 8.15 8.03
CA ALA A 42 -20.61 7.69 6.64
C ALA A 42 -21.06 6.23 6.56
N LEU A 43 -22.06 5.96 5.72
CA LEU A 43 -22.65 4.65 5.51
C LEU A 43 -22.57 4.26 4.03
N ASN A 44 -22.07 3.06 3.73
CA ASN A 44 -22.29 2.42 2.43
C ASN A 44 -23.74 1.95 2.37
N MET A 45 -24.55 2.57 1.51
CA MET A 45 -25.98 2.24 1.43
C MET A 45 -26.25 0.89 0.77
N GLU A 46 -25.35 0.42 -0.10
CA GLU A 46 -25.52 -0.85 -0.82
C GLU A 46 -25.16 -2.05 0.05
N LYS A 47 -24.15 -1.89 0.92
CA LYS A 47 -23.70 -2.95 1.84
C LYS A 47 -24.29 -2.84 3.24
N ASN A 48 -25.07 -1.79 3.52
CA ASN A 48 -25.56 -1.43 4.85
C ASN A 48 -24.43 -1.44 5.92
N GLU A 49 -23.26 -0.96 5.52
CA GLU A 49 -22.03 -1.04 6.30
C GLU A 49 -21.58 0.37 6.70
N GLN A 50 -21.33 0.58 8.00
CA GLN A 50 -20.79 1.84 8.49
C GLN A 50 -19.29 1.89 8.19
N LEU A 51 -18.90 2.81 7.33
CA LEU A 51 -17.51 2.93 6.88
C LEU A 51 -16.66 3.75 7.85
N ASN A 52 -17.25 4.84 8.37
CA ASN A 52 -16.56 5.73 9.28
C ASN A 52 -17.57 6.53 10.12
N ALA A 53 -17.21 6.81 11.36
CA ALA A 53 -17.88 7.81 12.19
C ALA A 53 -16.85 8.52 13.05
N GLY A 54 -17.12 9.78 13.38
CA GLY A 54 -16.21 10.57 14.19
C GLY A 54 -16.82 11.80 14.81
N SER A 55 -16.04 12.42 15.70
CA SER A 55 -16.37 13.62 16.45
C SER A 55 -15.15 14.51 16.60
N ASN A 56 -15.29 15.79 16.24
CA ASN A 56 -14.26 16.81 16.36
C ASN A 56 -14.75 17.92 17.27
N THR A 57 -14.09 18.14 18.40
CA THR A 57 -14.39 19.22 19.35
C THR A 57 -13.21 20.16 19.47
N ALA A 58 -13.45 21.47 19.43
CA ALA A 58 -12.45 22.47 19.74
C ALA A 58 -13.06 23.59 20.61
N ILE A 59 -12.25 24.12 21.52
CA ILE A 59 -12.63 25.19 22.44
C ILE A 59 -11.66 26.34 22.24
N TYR A 60 -12.19 27.53 21.97
CA TYR A 60 -11.45 28.76 21.76
C TYR A 60 -11.89 29.84 22.75
N ARG A 61 -10.96 30.74 23.06
CA ARG A 61 -11.19 32.02 23.73
C ARG A 61 -10.99 33.12 22.70
N PHE A 62 -11.97 34.00 22.56
CA PHE A 62 -11.85 35.22 21.75
C PHE A 62 -11.95 36.45 22.66
N LYS A 63 -10.99 37.35 22.56
CA LYS A 63 -11.03 38.66 23.22
C LYS A 63 -11.16 39.74 22.14
N LEU A 64 -12.26 40.48 22.18
CA LEU A 64 -12.46 41.59 21.24
C LEU A 64 -11.46 42.71 21.53
N LEU A 65 -10.64 43.04 20.54
CA LEU A 65 -9.63 44.10 20.65
C LEU A 65 -10.17 45.42 20.12
N GLU A 66 -10.77 45.41 18.93
CA GLU A 66 -11.19 46.63 18.23
C GLU A 66 -12.34 46.37 17.26
N LYS A 67 -13.18 47.40 17.02
CA LYS A 67 -14.15 47.43 15.91
C LYS A 67 -13.55 48.14 14.71
N LEU A 68 -13.54 47.48 13.57
CA LEU A 68 -13.00 48.00 12.31
C LEU A 68 -14.12 48.47 11.37
N PRO A 69 -13.81 49.36 10.40
CA PRO A 69 -14.77 49.78 9.36
C PRO A 69 -15.36 48.60 8.58
N GLY A 70 -16.61 48.77 8.11
CA GLY A 70 -17.33 47.73 7.37
C GLY A 70 -17.94 46.63 8.27
N GLY A 71 -17.98 46.85 9.59
CA GLY A 71 -18.51 45.88 10.55
C GLY A 71 -17.57 44.69 10.80
N ARG A 72 -16.27 44.89 10.57
CA ARG A 72 -15.23 43.90 10.90
C ARG A 72 -14.82 44.03 12.37
N LEU A 73 -14.35 42.94 12.97
CA LEU A 73 -13.85 42.88 14.34
C LEU A 73 -12.42 42.39 14.34
N ARG A 74 -11.56 43.07 15.09
CA ARG A 74 -10.22 42.57 15.42
C ARG A 74 -10.32 41.85 16.76
N VAL A 75 -10.02 40.56 16.80
CA VAL A 75 -10.08 39.75 18.03
C VAL A 75 -8.76 39.03 18.26
N GLU A 76 -8.39 38.85 19.51
CA GLU A 76 -7.37 37.90 19.94
C GLU A 76 -8.04 36.54 20.12
N SER A 77 -7.55 35.51 19.43
CA SER A 77 -8.02 34.13 19.57
C SER A 77 -6.97 33.29 20.30
N THR A 78 -7.42 32.38 21.16
CA THR A 78 -6.56 31.41 21.85
C THR A 78 -7.26 30.05 21.86
N LEU A 79 -6.63 29.00 21.33
CA LEU A 79 -7.16 27.63 21.42
C LEU A 79 -6.96 27.10 22.84
N LEU A 80 -8.03 26.70 23.53
CA LEU A 80 -7.99 26.21 24.91
C LEU A 80 -7.91 24.69 24.99
N ASP A 81 -8.67 23.97 24.15
CA ASP A 81 -8.71 22.50 24.11
C ASP A 81 -9.12 22.01 22.71
N CYS A 82 -8.69 20.81 22.32
CA CYS A 82 -9.12 20.17 21.07
C CYS A 82 -9.06 18.64 21.13
N ARG A 83 -10.03 18.00 20.47
CA ARG A 83 -10.24 16.56 20.40
C ARG A 83 -10.78 16.16 19.04
N ASN A 84 -10.22 15.11 18.44
CA ASN A 84 -10.67 14.53 17.18
C ASN A 84 -10.67 13.01 17.33
N ILE A 85 -11.82 12.39 17.10
CA ILE A 85 -12.05 10.95 17.24
C ILE A 85 -12.67 10.46 15.94
N SER A 86 -12.00 9.59 15.19
CA SER A 86 -12.56 8.96 13.98
C SER A 86 -11.83 7.68 13.62
N GLY A 87 -12.49 6.52 13.75
CA GLY A 87 -11.90 5.24 13.38
C GLY A 87 -10.50 5.04 13.99
N ASP A 88 -9.48 4.96 13.13
CA ASP A 88 -8.06 4.83 13.50
C ASP A 88 -7.36 6.16 13.90
N MET A 89 -8.04 7.29 13.76
CA MET A 89 -7.53 8.64 14.02
C MET A 89 -8.08 9.12 15.36
N ASN A 90 -7.21 9.21 16.37
CA ASN A 90 -7.57 9.75 17.66
C ASN A 90 -6.52 10.77 18.08
N PHE A 91 -6.95 12.01 18.25
CA PHE A 91 -6.19 13.10 18.80
C PHE A 91 -6.94 13.67 20.01
N ASP A 92 -6.28 13.71 21.15
CA ASP A 92 -6.80 14.34 22.36
C ASP A 92 -5.66 15.18 22.94
N ALA A 93 -5.84 16.50 22.99
CA ALA A 93 -4.81 17.42 23.47
C ALA A 93 -4.37 17.14 24.92
N ARG A 94 -5.14 16.33 25.66
CA ARG A 94 -4.84 15.89 27.03
C ARG A 94 -4.08 14.56 27.09
N ARG A 95 -3.98 13.81 25.98
CA ARG A 95 -3.31 12.49 25.87
C ARG A 95 -2.35 12.43 24.69
N LEU A 96 -1.39 13.36 24.66
CA LEU A 96 -0.54 13.60 23.49
C LEU A 96 0.38 12.42 23.11
N THR A 97 0.85 11.62 24.07
CA THR A 97 1.72 10.46 23.81
C THR A 97 1.01 9.31 23.06
N GLU A 98 -0.32 9.29 23.09
CA GLU A 98 -1.16 8.31 22.41
C GLU A 98 -1.61 8.78 21.01
N ALA A 99 -1.41 10.07 20.69
CA ALA A 99 -1.95 10.71 19.51
C ALA A 99 -1.32 10.20 18.20
N ARG A 100 -2.16 10.04 17.16
CA ARG A 100 -1.71 9.85 15.78
C ARG A 100 -1.93 11.15 15.00
N ILE A 101 -0.87 11.74 14.47
CA ILE A 101 -0.94 12.95 13.64
C ILE A 101 -0.60 12.55 12.20
N ASN A 102 -1.61 12.47 11.33
CA ASN A 102 -1.43 12.05 9.93
C ASN A 102 -2.34 12.80 8.95
N SER A 103 -2.91 13.95 9.34
CA SER A 103 -3.67 14.80 8.44
C SER A 103 -3.42 16.29 8.68
N THR A 104 -3.71 17.10 7.65
CA THR A 104 -3.53 18.55 7.67
C THR A 104 -4.50 19.27 8.60
N SER A 105 -5.66 18.69 8.92
CA SER A 105 -6.63 19.33 9.84
C SER A 105 -6.12 19.36 11.28
N GLU A 106 -5.44 18.30 11.73
CA GLU A 106 -4.81 18.33 13.06
C GLU A 106 -3.63 19.30 13.08
N LEU A 107 -2.83 19.38 12.01
CA LEU A 107 -1.74 20.35 11.88
C LEU A 107 -2.24 21.80 11.99
N PHE A 108 -3.41 22.10 11.43
CA PHE A 108 -4.04 23.42 11.60
C PHE A 108 -4.40 23.72 13.06
N GLN A 109 -5.05 22.79 13.76
CA GLN A 109 -5.39 22.98 15.19
C GLN A 109 -4.12 23.10 16.04
N LEU A 110 -3.06 22.37 15.68
CA LEU A 110 -1.75 22.43 16.32
C LEU A 110 -0.93 23.68 15.97
N THR A 111 -1.23 24.42 14.91
CA THR A 111 -0.55 25.69 14.64
C THR A 111 -1.22 26.86 15.37
N LEU A 112 -2.45 26.65 15.82
CA LEU A 112 -3.21 27.55 16.70
C LEU A 112 -3.01 27.25 18.19
N LEU A 113 -1.93 26.53 18.56
CA LEU A 113 -1.55 26.32 19.96
C LEU A 113 -1.65 27.62 20.72
N GLN A 114 -1.98 27.52 22.02
CA GLN A 114 -2.28 28.54 23.04
C GLN A 114 -1.52 29.88 23.06
N GLU A 115 -0.64 30.13 22.10
CA GLU A 115 -0.28 31.44 21.61
C GLU A 115 -1.53 32.21 21.14
N PRO A 116 -1.78 33.39 21.72
CA PRO A 116 -2.81 34.29 21.22
C PRO A 116 -2.50 34.72 19.78
N VAL A 117 -3.49 34.65 18.88
CA VAL A 117 -3.38 35.09 17.49
C VAL A 117 -4.41 36.16 17.18
N GLU A 118 -4.00 37.23 16.50
CA GLU A 118 -4.93 38.25 16.02
C GLU A 118 -5.70 37.72 14.80
N LEU A 119 -7.04 37.81 14.84
CA LEU A 119 -7.93 37.46 13.74
C LEU A 119 -8.78 38.67 13.35
N ILE A 120 -8.98 38.85 12.04
CA ILE A 120 -9.88 39.82 11.45
C ILE A 120 -11.16 39.10 11.05
N ILE A 121 -12.24 39.34 11.77
CA ILE A 121 -13.53 38.71 11.52
C ILE A 121 -14.42 39.68 10.77
N GLY A 122 -15.04 39.21 9.69
CA GLY A 122 -15.86 40.04 8.80
C GLY A 122 -16.90 39.24 8.04
N ASN A 123 -17.73 39.96 7.30
CA ASN A 123 -18.78 39.35 6.47
C ASN A 123 -18.25 38.72 5.17
N GLU A 124 -17.05 39.12 4.73
CA GLU A 124 -16.39 38.63 3.52
C GLU A 124 -15.07 37.97 3.91
N PRO A 125 -14.60 36.96 3.13
CA PRO A 125 -13.27 36.41 3.30
C PRO A 125 -12.23 37.54 3.25
N SER A 126 -11.42 37.63 4.29
CA SER A 126 -10.30 38.57 4.35
C SER A 126 -9.06 37.84 4.79
N GLU A 127 -7.91 38.31 4.29
CA GLU A 127 -6.62 37.74 4.64
C GLU A 127 -6.39 37.81 6.16
N GLN A 128 -5.81 36.74 6.71
CA GLN A 128 -5.47 36.62 8.13
C GLN A 128 -3.94 36.66 8.30
N PRO A 129 -3.29 37.84 8.23
CA PRO A 129 -1.85 37.95 8.18
C PRO A 129 -1.15 37.42 9.44
N ALA A 130 -1.73 37.64 10.62
CA ALA A 130 -1.16 37.14 11.88
C ALA A 130 -1.24 35.60 11.98
N LEU A 131 -2.32 35.00 11.48
CA LEU A 131 -2.43 33.54 11.39
C LEU A 131 -1.46 32.97 10.35
N LYS A 132 -1.34 33.61 9.17
CA LYS A 132 -0.34 33.24 8.16
C LYS A 132 1.08 33.28 8.74
N ALA A 133 1.43 34.34 9.45
CA ALA A 133 2.72 34.48 10.11
C ALA A 133 2.95 33.42 11.19
N LEU A 134 1.92 33.07 11.97
CA LEU A 134 2.00 32.01 12.98
C LEU A 134 2.24 30.63 12.35
N LEU A 135 1.55 30.32 11.24
CA LEU A 135 1.77 29.11 10.46
C LEU A 135 3.17 29.06 9.87
N GLU A 136 3.65 30.15 9.28
CA GLU A 136 4.99 30.22 8.73
C GLU A 136 6.06 30.06 9.82
N LYS A 137 5.84 30.64 11.00
CA LYS A 137 6.70 30.48 12.19
C LYS A 137 6.77 29.02 12.60
N HIS A 138 5.64 28.35 12.85
CA HIS A 138 5.62 26.96 13.30
C HIS A 138 6.02 25.98 12.18
N GLY A 139 5.61 26.21 10.94
CA GLY A 139 5.98 25.42 9.77
C GLY A 139 7.49 25.42 9.52
N LYS A 140 8.15 26.57 9.68
CA LYS A 140 9.63 26.65 9.66
C LYS A 140 10.26 25.93 10.84
N ALA A 141 9.75 26.14 12.05
CA ALA A 141 10.27 25.48 13.25
C ALA A 141 10.21 23.94 13.17
N TRP A 142 9.16 23.39 12.53
CA TRP A 142 8.98 21.94 12.35
C TRP A 142 9.48 21.39 11.00
N SER A 143 10.06 22.24 10.15
CA SER A 143 10.50 21.89 8.79
C SER A 143 9.43 21.14 7.98
N ILE A 144 8.20 21.65 7.96
CA ILE A 144 7.09 21.06 7.19
C ILE A 144 7.31 21.33 5.68
N ARG A 145 7.07 20.31 4.84
CA ARG A 145 7.16 20.43 3.38
C ARG A 145 6.24 21.53 2.84
N GLU A 146 6.74 22.26 1.84
CA GLU A 146 6.06 23.42 1.26
C GLU A 146 4.66 23.10 0.69
N GLU A 147 4.49 21.92 0.10
CA GLU A 147 3.20 21.44 -0.41
C GLU A 147 2.10 21.45 0.66
N TYR A 148 2.44 21.10 1.90
CA TYR A 148 1.49 21.07 3.01
C TYR A 148 1.28 22.46 3.61
N ASN A 149 2.29 23.31 3.62
CA ASN A 149 2.13 24.72 4.02
C ASN A 149 1.11 25.42 3.12
N ASN A 150 1.16 25.19 1.80
CA ASN A 150 0.22 25.78 0.84
C ASN A 150 -1.22 25.25 1.03
N ILE A 151 -1.38 23.96 1.29
CA ILE A 151 -2.69 23.35 1.57
C ILE A 151 -3.28 23.90 2.87
N MET A 152 -2.47 24.01 3.93
CA MET A 152 -2.89 24.59 5.21
C MET A 152 -3.31 26.05 5.02
N ALA A 153 -2.50 26.87 4.35
CA ALA A 153 -2.83 28.27 4.09
C ALA A 153 -4.15 28.45 3.33
N THR A 154 -4.43 27.57 2.35
CA THR A 154 -5.65 27.64 1.53
C THR A 154 -6.90 27.18 2.30
N GLY A 155 -6.80 26.09 3.08
CA GLY A 155 -7.93 25.54 3.84
C GLY A 155 -8.44 26.47 4.95
N ILE A 156 -7.56 27.31 5.49
CA ILE A 156 -7.84 28.21 6.60
C ILE A 156 -8.81 29.32 6.23
N ASN A 157 -8.61 29.95 5.07
CA ASN A 157 -9.49 31.03 4.62
C ASN A 157 -10.94 30.54 4.42
N ILE A 158 -11.11 29.26 4.11
CA ILE A 158 -12.43 28.63 3.90
C ILE A 158 -13.05 28.21 5.25
N TYR A 159 -12.27 27.56 6.12
CA TYR A 159 -12.78 27.01 7.38
C TYR A 159 -13.04 28.09 8.44
N LEU A 160 -12.11 29.03 8.60
CA LEU A 160 -12.22 30.10 9.59
C LEU A 160 -13.40 31.03 9.27
N LEU A 161 -13.66 31.30 7.98
CA LEU A 161 -14.85 32.05 7.51
C LEU A 161 -16.15 31.44 8.04
N LYS A 162 -16.28 30.11 7.94
CA LYS A 162 -17.49 29.39 8.31
C LYS A 162 -17.72 29.39 9.83
N GLU A 163 -16.70 29.03 10.61
CA GLU A 163 -16.81 28.98 12.08
C GLU A 163 -16.95 30.38 12.69
N THR A 164 -16.18 31.38 12.22
CA THR A 164 -16.20 32.73 12.82
C THR A 164 -17.42 33.56 12.44
N SER A 165 -18.02 33.33 11.26
CA SER A 165 -19.31 33.94 10.92
C SER A 165 -20.35 33.59 11.99
N ALA A 166 -20.44 32.32 12.38
CA ALA A 166 -21.33 31.78 13.41
C ALA A 166 -21.15 32.39 14.82
N VAL A 167 -19.92 32.81 15.18
CA VAL A 167 -19.60 33.41 16.50
C VAL A 167 -20.15 34.82 16.66
N PHE A 168 -20.18 35.61 15.57
CA PHE A 168 -20.53 37.04 15.62
C PHE A 168 -21.81 37.39 14.84
N PHE A 169 -22.56 36.39 14.33
CA PHE A 169 -23.99 36.20 14.64
C PHE A 169 -24.81 37.45 14.99
N ARG A 170 -25.40 38.07 13.98
CA ARG A 170 -26.10 39.36 14.07
C ARG A 170 -27.54 39.21 14.61
N PHE A 171 -27.91 40.04 15.59
CA PHE A 171 -29.23 40.12 16.26
C PHE A 171 -30.34 40.40 15.23
N PRO A 172 -31.61 39.97 15.46
CA PRO A 172 -32.74 40.47 14.67
C PRO A 172 -32.77 42.01 14.71
N GLN A 173 -33.04 42.68 13.59
CA GLN A 173 -33.23 44.14 13.62
C GLN A 173 -34.38 44.46 14.58
N GLN A 174 -34.02 45.06 15.73
CA GLN A 174 -34.84 45.55 16.85
C GLN A 174 -36.19 44.82 17.12
N PRO A 175 -36.32 44.08 18.23
CA PRO A 175 -37.60 43.49 18.65
C PRO A 175 -38.61 44.53 19.16
N GLU A 176 -38.32 45.84 19.10
CA GLU A 176 -39.12 46.86 19.77
C GLU A 176 -40.56 46.97 19.23
N ARG A 177 -40.90 46.40 18.06
CA ARG A 177 -42.30 46.41 17.53
C ARG A 177 -42.67 45.26 16.59
N GLN A 178 -42.26 44.01 16.81
CA GLN A 178 -42.76 42.89 15.99
C GLN A 178 -43.25 41.69 16.82
N SER A 179 -44.19 40.95 16.24
CA SER A 179 -44.88 39.78 16.78
C SER A 179 -43.94 38.75 17.43
N SER A 180 -44.49 37.82 18.21
CA SER A 180 -43.76 36.68 18.81
C SER A 180 -43.02 35.81 17.78
N GLU A 181 -43.28 35.99 16.48
CA GLU A 181 -42.53 35.41 15.36
C GLU A 181 -42.31 36.44 14.25
N TRP A 182 -41.18 36.38 13.53
CA TRP A 182 -40.88 37.21 12.35
C TRP A 182 -39.95 36.48 11.37
N LEU A 183 -39.78 37.01 10.16
CA LEU A 183 -38.87 36.44 9.14
C LEU A 183 -37.59 37.29 9.01
N SER A 184 -36.50 36.66 8.59
CA SER A 184 -35.29 37.40 8.19
C SER A 184 -35.56 38.31 6.97
N PRO A 185 -34.75 39.35 6.72
CA PRO A 185 -34.93 40.27 5.58
C PRO A 185 -34.96 39.58 4.20
N ASP A 186 -34.23 38.47 4.06
CA ASP A 186 -34.22 37.61 2.86
C ASP A 186 -35.25 36.46 2.92
N SER A 187 -36.06 36.42 3.98
CA SER A 187 -37.09 35.40 4.26
C SER A 187 -36.55 33.97 4.38
N THR A 188 -35.25 33.76 4.55
CA THR A 188 -34.64 32.42 4.65
C THR A 188 -34.76 31.80 6.05
N LEU A 189 -34.90 32.61 7.09
CA LEU A 189 -35.06 32.18 8.48
C LEU A 189 -36.39 32.66 9.05
N LYS A 190 -36.99 31.83 9.90
CA LYS A 190 -38.11 32.16 10.77
C LYS A 190 -37.60 32.27 12.20
N TYR A 191 -37.87 33.39 12.83
CA TYR A 191 -37.55 33.65 14.22
C TYR A 191 -38.78 33.52 15.11
N SER A 192 -38.59 33.09 16.35
CA SER A 192 -39.59 33.13 17.41
C SER A 192 -38.98 33.56 18.73
N LEU A 193 -39.80 34.20 19.57
CA LEU A 193 -39.42 34.67 20.89
C LEU A 193 -40.17 33.88 21.96
N SER A 194 -39.45 33.32 22.93
CA SER A 194 -40.02 32.65 24.10
C SER A 194 -39.44 33.20 25.41
N ALA A 195 -40.21 33.10 26.49
CA ALA A 195 -39.75 33.51 27.81
C ALA A 195 -38.67 32.53 28.31
N ALA A 196 -37.57 33.07 28.85
CA ALA A 196 -36.59 32.31 29.64
C ALA A 196 -36.59 32.83 31.09
N SER A 197 -35.87 32.16 31.99
CA SER A 197 -35.85 32.53 33.41
C SER A 197 -35.03 33.80 33.67
N GLY A 198 -35.44 34.60 34.67
CA GLY A 198 -34.62 35.69 35.21
C GLY A 198 -34.47 36.95 34.34
N GLY A 199 -35.49 37.33 33.56
CA GLY A 199 -35.43 38.53 32.70
C GLY A 199 -34.66 38.32 31.39
N VAL A 200 -34.45 37.05 31.02
CA VAL A 200 -33.87 36.64 29.74
C VAL A 200 -34.99 36.17 28.83
N ARG A 201 -34.96 36.51 27.55
CA ARG A 201 -35.80 35.91 26.50
C ARG A 201 -34.96 35.06 25.56
N ARG A 202 -35.53 33.96 25.10
CA ARG A 202 -34.89 33.12 24.09
C ARG A 202 -35.41 33.46 22.71
N ILE A 203 -34.49 33.82 21.81
CA ILE A 203 -34.77 33.96 20.38
C ILE A 203 -34.37 32.65 19.71
N THR A 204 -35.31 32.00 19.03
CA THR A 204 -35.05 30.79 18.24
C THR A 204 -35.16 31.12 16.76
N ALA A 205 -34.16 30.78 15.96
CA ALA A 205 -34.23 30.87 14.51
C ALA A 205 -34.20 29.48 13.89
N THR A 206 -35.07 29.22 12.92
CA THR A 206 -35.07 27.99 12.11
C THR A 206 -35.16 28.34 10.63
N LYS A 207 -34.75 27.44 9.73
CA LYS A 207 -34.96 27.66 8.30
C LYS A 207 -36.45 27.81 8.00
N ASN A 208 -36.81 28.85 7.25
CA ASN A 208 -38.17 29.06 6.79
C ASN A 208 -38.51 28.01 5.72
N PRO A 209 -39.50 27.12 5.96
CA PRO A 209 -39.89 26.10 4.98
C PRO A 209 -40.41 26.67 3.65
N ALA A 210 -40.82 27.95 3.64
CA ALA A 210 -41.29 28.66 2.45
C ALA A 210 -40.17 29.37 1.67
N ALA A 211 -38.91 29.32 2.12
CA ALA A 211 -37.80 29.99 1.45
C ALA A 211 -37.37 29.29 0.16
N LYS A 212 -36.96 30.07 -0.84
CA LYS A 212 -36.41 29.56 -2.11
C LYS A 212 -35.08 28.84 -1.85
N GLY A 213 -34.96 27.57 -2.24
CA GLY A 213 -33.78 26.74 -1.95
C GLY A 213 -33.80 26.01 -0.60
N TYR A 214 -34.94 25.98 0.09
CA TYR A 214 -35.12 25.21 1.32
C TYR A 214 -34.87 23.71 1.09
N ASN A 215 -33.85 23.16 1.77
CA ASN A 215 -33.54 21.73 1.76
C ASN A 215 -34.11 21.06 3.02
N LYS A 216 -35.10 20.17 2.85
CA LYS A 216 -35.72 19.39 3.94
C LYS A 216 -34.75 18.42 4.64
N GLN A 217 -33.64 18.07 3.99
CA GLN A 217 -32.60 17.20 4.57
C GLN A 217 -31.58 17.96 5.43
N GLN A 218 -31.73 19.28 5.54
CA GLN A 218 -30.89 20.13 6.38
C GLN A 218 -31.72 20.71 7.53
N GLU A 219 -31.50 20.22 8.74
CA GLU A 219 -32.03 20.83 9.95
C GLU A 219 -31.11 21.98 10.37
N TYR A 220 -31.68 23.13 10.69
CA TYR A 220 -30.94 24.28 11.16
C TYR A 220 -31.71 24.97 12.28
N ARG A 221 -31.02 25.18 13.40
CA ARG A 221 -31.57 25.88 14.55
C ARG A 221 -30.51 26.79 15.17
N GLN A 222 -30.89 28.02 15.48
CA GLN A 222 -30.13 28.92 16.34
C GLN A 222 -30.98 29.25 17.57
N GLU A 223 -30.37 29.32 18.74
CA GLU A 223 -31.00 29.72 19.99
C GLU A 223 -30.10 30.77 20.66
N TYR A 224 -30.70 31.90 21.05
CA TYR A 224 -30.00 33.01 21.69
C TYR A 224 -30.69 33.38 22.99
N ASP A 225 -29.95 33.43 24.10
CA ASP A 225 -30.44 33.91 25.38
C ASP A 225 -30.14 35.41 25.50
N TRP A 226 -31.18 36.24 25.41
CA TRP A 226 -31.13 37.69 25.42
C TRP A 226 -31.58 38.26 26.78
N ASN A 227 -30.68 38.91 27.50
CA ASN A 227 -31.01 39.61 28.74
C ASN A 227 -31.61 40.99 28.41
N GLU A 228 -32.90 41.17 28.71
CA GLU A 228 -33.64 42.39 28.35
C GLU A 228 -33.13 43.64 29.09
N ALA A 229 -32.72 43.49 30.35
CA ALA A 229 -32.27 44.60 31.19
C ALA A 229 -30.92 45.19 30.74
N SER A 230 -30.02 44.34 30.25
CA SER A 230 -28.69 44.74 29.78
C SER A 230 -28.61 44.92 28.27
N GLY A 231 -29.61 44.44 27.52
CA GLY A 231 -29.60 44.38 26.06
C GLY A 231 -28.58 43.38 25.49
N LYS A 232 -27.94 42.54 26.32
CA LYS A 232 -26.87 41.62 25.91
C LYS A 232 -27.38 40.22 25.65
N ILE A 233 -26.82 39.54 24.65
CA ILE A 233 -26.86 38.07 24.58
C ILE A 233 -25.94 37.54 25.67
N THR A 234 -26.30 36.47 26.36
CA THR A 234 -25.45 35.77 27.34
C THR A 234 -25.01 34.38 26.84
N ARG A 235 -25.76 33.82 25.88
CA ARG A 235 -25.46 32.52 25.25
C ARG A 235 -26.02 32.48 23.83
N ALA A 236 -25.27 31.89 22.92
CA ALA A 236 -25.75 31.49 21.60
C ALA A 236 -25.47 30.02 21.35
N PHE A 237 -26.43 29.30 20.79
CA PHE A 237 -26.32 27.88 20.49
C PHE A 237 -26.85 27.62 19.10
N ILE A 238 -26.02 27.08 18.23
CA ILE A 238 -26.37 26.80 16.83
C ILE A 238 -26.22 25.30 16.61
N THR A 239 -27.21 24.69 15.99
CA THR A 239 -27.18 23.29 15.57
C THR A 239 -27.56 23.21 14.11
N GLN A 240 -26.73 22.52 13.34
CA GLN A 240 -27.00 22.17 11.97
C GLN A 240 -26.88 20.66 11.81
N ARG A 241 -27.84 20.02 11.14
CA ARG A 241 -27.71 18.64 10.70
C ARG A 241 -27.93 18.56 9.21
N ASN A 242 -27.03 17.91 8.50
CA ASN A 242 -27.13 17.69 7.06
C ASN A 242 -27.10 16.18 6.80
N ASN A 243 -28.07 15.70 6.04
CA ASN A 243 -28.09 14.34 5.52
C ASN A 243 -27.89 14.41 4.00
N ASP A 244 -26.71 14.06 3.52
CA ASP A 244 -26.35 14.08 2.10
C ASP A 244 -26.12 12.67 1.56
N SER A 245 -26.17 12.51 0.24
CA SER A 245 -25.77 11.27 -0.42
C SER A 245 -24.97 11.56 -1.70
N ALA A 246 -23.94 10.76 -1.96
CA ALA A 246 -23.11 10.92 -3.15
C ALA A 246 -22.71 9.57 -3.75
N MET A 247 -22.48 9.57 -5.07
CA MET A 247 -21.92 8.42 -5.80
C MET A 247 -20.40 8.54 -5.80
N VAL A 248 -19.69 7.51 -5.32
CA VAL A 248 -18.23 7.46 -5.33
C VAL A 248 -17.80 6.13 -5.93
N ASN A 249 -17.05 6.17 -7.05
CA ASN A 249 -16.57 4.97 -7.76
C ASN A 249 -17.67 3.92 -8.03
N GLY A 250 -18.88 4.37 -8.41
CA GLY A 250 -20.00 3.49 -8.74
C GLY A 250 -20.85 3.01 -7.55
N GLY A 251 -20.45 3.26 -6.30
CA GLY A 251 -21.24 2.94 -5.11
C GLY A 251 -21.98 4.15 -4.53
N LYS A 252 -23.18 3.95 -3.97
CA LYS A 252 -23.97 4.98 -3.28
C LYS A 252 -23.63 5.08 -1.79
N PHE A 253 -23.24 6.27 -1.35
CA PHE A 253 -22.89 6.55 0.05
C PHE A 253 -23.83 7.59 0.66
N ALA A 254 -24.24 7.35 1.91
CA ALA A 254 -24.97 8.32 2.72
C ALA A 254 -24.03 8.94 3.76
N PHE A 255 -24.13 10.24 3.92
CA PHE A 255 -23.37 11.02 4.89
C PHE A 255 -24.32 11.77 5.81
N GLN A 256 -24.14 11.59 7.10
CA GLN A 256 -24.87 12.33 8.13
C GLN A 256 -23.86 13.19 8.89
N TYR A 257 -24.10 14.49 8.93
CA TYR A 257 -23.31 15.46 9.66
C TYR A 257 -24.20 16.16 10.68
N ALA A 258 -23.69 16.33 11.89
CA ALA A 258 -24.34 17.09 12.95
C ALA A 258 -23.30 18.02 13.58
N ASP A 259 -23.44 19.31 13.26
CA ASP A 259 -22.57 20.38 13.69
C ASP A 259 -23.29 21.09 14.84
N THR A 260 -22.68 21.07 16.02
CA THR A 260 -23.14 21.78 17.20
C THR A 260 -22.13 22.85 17.57
N LEU A 261 -22.62 24.06 17.75
CA LEU A 261 -21.84 25.22 18.11
C LEU A 261 -22.45 25.85 19.35
N LEU A 262 -21.62 26.04 20.36
CA LEU A 262 -21.99 26.66 21.62
C LEU A 262 -21.06 27.84 21.89
N LEU A 263 -21.67 29.00 22.05
CA LEU A 263 -21.01 30.23 22.43
C LEU A 263 -21.56 30.65 23.78
N GLU A 264 -20.66 30.76 24.75
CA GLU A 264 -20.97 31.19 26.11
C GLU A 264 -20.12 32.42 26.45
N LEU A 265 -20.79 33.47 26.91
CA LEU A 265 -20.11 34.62 27.49
C LEU A 265 -19.82 34.28 28.94
N LEU A 266 -18.55 34.00 29.23
CA LEU A 266 -18.09 33.57 30.53
C LEU A 266 -17.20 34.66 31.14
N ASP A 267 -17.48 34.99 32.40
CA ASP A 267 -16.60 35.76 33.27
C ASP A 267 -15.72 34.75 34.04
N ASP A 268 -14.59 34.30 33.46
CA ASP A 268 -13.32 33.88 34.14
C ASP A 268 -12.49 32.88 33.29
N PRO A 269 -11.19 33.12 32.96
CA PRO A 269 -10.41 32.32 32.00
C PRO A 269 -9.32 31.37 32.57
N GLU A 270 -9.22 31.12 33.89
CA GLU A 270 -8.04 30.43 34.45
C GLU A 270 -8.12 28.89 34.62
N SER A 271 -9.26 28.25 34.42
CA SER A 271 -9.43 26.82 34.76
C SER A 271 -9.15 25.81 33.63
N LEU A 272 -8.90 26.26 32.40
CA LEU A 272 -8.65 25.35 31.27
C LEU A 272 -7.15 25.04 31.13
N PRO A 273 -6.77 23.76 30.99
CA PRO A 273 -5.38 23.34 31.02
C PRO A 273 -4.57 24.00 29.90
N ARG A 274 -3.41 24.54 30.25
CA ARG A 274 -2.51 25.09 29.26
C ARG A 274 -1.76 23.98 28.51
N ILE A 275 -1.63 24.10 27.19
CA ILE A 275 -0.92 23.28 26.21
C ILE A 275 0.34 24.07 25.82
N PRO A 276 1.53 23.77 26.35
CA PRO A 276 2.74 24.56 26.12
C PRO A 276 3.95 23.72 25.66
N ALA A 277 5.12 24.31 25.40
CA ALA A 277 5.49 24.85 24.09
C ALA A 277 6.36 23.78 23.39
N ASP A 278 6.53 23.89 22.07
CA ASP A 278 6.97 22.84 21.12
C ASP A 278 5.89 21.76 20.81
N LEU A 279 4.77 21.74 21.55
CA LEU A 279 3.95 20.55 21.89
C LEU A 279 4.69 19.22 21.72
N LYS A 280 5.86 19.32 22.38
CA LYS A 280 7.10 18.57 22.39
C LYS A 280 7.47 17.87 21.10
N ASP A 281 7.96 18.76 20.24
CA ASP A 281 8.74 18.65 19.03
C ASP A 281 8.04 17.84 17.94
N MET A 282 6.75 18.15 17.85
CA MET A 282 5.72 17.63 16.94
C MET A 282 5.73 16.11 16.80
N LEU A 283 5.60 15.46 17.96
CA LEU A 283 5.79 14.01 18.17
C LEU A 283 7.13 13.47 17.66
N ALA A 284 8.12 14.36 17.50
CA ALA A 284 9.50 14.03 17.27
C ALA A 284 9.68 13.31 15.90
N LEU A 285 9.05 13.93 14.89
CA LEU A 285 9.38 13.91 13.44
C LEU A 285 8.76 12.79 12.60
N SER A 286 7.45 12.70 12.69
CA SER A 286 6.61 11.91 11.79
C SER A 286 7.02 12.03 10.30
N SER A 287 7.37 10.88 9.72
CA SER A 287 8.15 10.76 8.48
C SER A 287 7.44 11.22 7.20
N SER A 288 6.13 11.46 7.22
CA SER A 288 5.35 11.72 6.00
C SER A 288 5.28 13.20 5.58
N TRP A 289 5.56 14.14 6.48
CA TRP A 289 5.29 15.57 6.25
C TRP A 289 6.42 16.51 6.70
N SER A 290 7.36 16.05 7.54
CA SER A 290 8.48 16.85 8.06
C SER A 290 9.83 16.40 7.49
N ASP A 291 10.66 17.39 7.16
CA ASP A 291 12.04 17.20 6.69
C ASP A 291 13.08 17.49 7.79
N ALA A 292 12.66 17.75 9.04
CA ALA A 292 13.58 18.18 10.11
C ALA A 292 14.64 17.13 10.48
N LEU A 293 14.38 15.85 10.21
CA LEU A 293 15.35 14.75 10.38
C LEU A 293 15.84 14.12 9.07
N LYS A 294 15.51 14.73 7.92
CA LYS A 294 15.79 14.14 6.62
C LYS A 294 16.80 14.95 5.81
N ASP A 295 17.39 14.26 4.84
CA ASP A 295 18.03 14.82 3.65
C ASP A 295 17.41 14.12 2.43
N GLY A 296 16.52 14.82 1.71
CA GLY A 296 15.66 14.21 0.72
C GLY A 296 14.69 13.17 1.32
N PHE A 297 14.83 11.91 0.92
CA PHE A 297 14.00 10.80 1.43
C PHE A 297 14.63 10.07 2.62
N ASP A 298 15.93 10.23 2.84
CA ASP A 298 16.70 9.51 3.86
C ASP A 298 16.73 10.29 5.18
N THR A 299 16.87 9.58 6.29
CA THR A 299 17.11 10.14 7.62
C THR A 299 18.58 10.56 7.72
N ASP A 300 18.81 11.84 8.05
CA ASP A 300 20.13 12.39 8.32
C ASP A 300 20.66 11.83 9.65
N SER A 301 21.80 11.14 9.60
CA SER A 301 22.38 10.45 10.75
C SER A 301 22.80 11.38 11.89
N ALA A 302 23.30 12.58 11.58
CA ALA A 302 23.78 13.53 12.58
C ALA A 302 22.59 14.18 13.30
N LYS A 303 21.57 14.59 12.54
CA LYS A 303 20.34 15.13 13.12
C LYS A 303 19.62 14.04 13.94
N PHE A 304 19.58 12.79 13.46
CA PHE A 304 18.96 11.67 14.18
C PHE A 304 19.67 11.36 15.50
N ALA A 305 21.00 11.36 15.52
CA ALA A 305 21.77 11.15 16.74
C ALA A 305 21.46 12.23 17.80
N ALA A 306 21.53 13.50 17.42
CA ALA A 306 21.22 14.62 18.31
C ALA A 306 19.78 14.54 18.84
N PHE A 307 18.86 14.14 17.97
CA PHE A 307 17.46 13.91 18.31
C PHE A 307 17.30 12.79 19.35
N THR A 308 17.85 11.59 19.11
CA THR A 308 17.72 10.47 20.05
C THR A 308 18.37 10.77 21.39
N GLN A 309 19.50 11.48 21.41
CA GLN A 309 20.16 11.92 22.65
C GLN A 309 19.25 12.82 23.49
N ARG A 310 18.49 13.71 22.84
CA ARG A 310 17.55 14.60 23.52
C ARG A 310 16.31 13.87 24.02
N PHE A 311 15.74 12.94 23.24
CA PHE A 311 14.38 12.42 23.48
C PHE A 311 14.29 11.00 24.07
N ASP A 312 15.29 10.13 23.87
CA ASP A 312 15.28 8.77 24.43
C ASP A 312 15.08 8.73 25.96
N PRO A 313 15.73 9.60 26.77
CA PRO A 313 15.57 9.56 28.23
C PRO A 313 14.13 9.80 28.69
N MET A 314 13.35 10.53 27.90
CA MET A 314 11.96 10.88 28.22
C MET A 314 10.96 9.86 27.67
N PHE A 315 11.22 9.29 26.49
CA PHE A 315 10.17 8.61 25.71
C PHE A 315 10.47 7.16 25.31
N ARG A 316 11.62 6.58 25.66
CA ARG A 316 11.98 5.21 25.23
C ARG A 316 10.98 4.11 25.65
N HIS A 317 10.16 4.37 26.66
CA HIS A 317 9.12 3.44 27.13
C HIS A 317 7.74 3.70 26.52
N GLU A 318 7.60 4.76 25.72
CA GLU A 318 6.37 5.09 25.01
C GLU A 318 6.27 4.31 23.70
N LYS A 319 5.15 3.59 23.53
CA LYS A 319 4.90 2.70 22.38
C LYS A 319 5.10 3.42 21.04
N ARG A 320 4.53 4.62 20.90
CA ARG A 320 4.58 5.39 19.65
C ARG A 320 5.99 5.86 19.31
N TYR A 321 6.73 6.33 20.32
CA TYR A 321 8.09 6.81 20.14
C TYR A 321 9.03 5.67 19.73
N ALA A 322 8.96 4.52 20.42
CA ALA A 322 9.78 3.36 20.09
C ALA A 322 9.56 2.85 18.66
N GLN A 323 8.30 2.83 18.19
CA GLN A 323 7.96 2.44 16.82
C GLN A 323 8.50 3.44 15.79
N GLN A 324 8.27 4.74 15.97
CA GLN A 324 8.75 5.77 15.03
C GLN A 324 10.28 5.81 14.94
N LYS A 325 10.96 5.66 16.09
CA LYS A 325 12.41 5.56 16.12
C LYS A 325 12.92 4.42 15.25
N LEU A 326 12.29 3.25 15.33
CA LEU A 326 12.66 2.09 14.51
C LEU A 326 12.42 2.36 13.02
N ASP A 327 11.28 2.93 12.64
CA ASP A 327 10.99 3.33 11.26
C ASP A 327 12.08 4.27 10.71
N MET A 328 12.52 5.25 11.50
CA MET A 328 13.53 6.23 11.08
C MET A 328 14.93 5.62 10.92
N ILE A 329 15.30 4.65 11.76
CA ILE A 329 16.57 3.93 11.65
C ILE A 329 16.63 3.15 10.33
N GLN A 330 15.52 2.58 9.87
CA GLN A 330 15.46 1.88 8.57
C GLN A 330 15.73 2.79 7.37
N HIS A 331 15.59 4.10 7.55
CA HIS A 331 15.82 5.12 6.53
C HIS A 331 17.13 5.89 6.72
N LEU A 332 18.02 5.51 7.63
CA LEU A 332 19.30 6.21 7.81
C LEU A 332 20.18 6.12 6.56
N ALA A 333 20.70 7.27 6.12
CA ALA A 333 21.68 7.33 5.06
C ALA A 333 23.01 6.66 5.49
N GLY A 334 23.59 5.82 4.62
CA GLY A 334 24.91 5.18 4.84
C GLY A 334 24.90 3.65 4.84
N ARG A 335 26.08 3.01 4.94
CA ARG A 335 26.25 1.56 4.75
C ARG A 335 25.91 0.68 5.99
N ASP A 336 25.82 1.27 7.19
CA ASP A 336 25.73 0.50 8.45
C ASP A 336 24.36 0.58 9.17
N HIS A 337 23.33 1.12 8.51
CA HIS A 337 22.02 1.33 9.16
C HIS A 337 21.29 0.03 9.52
N HIS A 338 21.56 -1.08 8.83
CA HIS A 338 20.96 -2.38 9.13
C HIS A 338 21.36 -2.94 10.50
N ASP A 339 22.62 -2.78 10.91
CA ASP A 339 23.10 -3.26 12.20
C ASP A 339 22.49 -2.41 13.34
N VAL A 340 22.48 -1.09 13.17
CA VAL A 340 21.83 -0.15 14.11
C VAL A 340 20.34 -0.46 14.27
N TYR A 341 19.64 -0.77 13.16
CA TYR A 341 18.25 -1.19 13.20
C TYR A 341 18.07 -2.52 13.93
N SER A 342 18.89 -3.53 13.59
CA SER A 342 18.81 -4.86 14.19
C SER A 342 18.99 -4.81 15.70
N ASP A 343 20.00 -4.09 16.18
CA ASP A 343 20.30 -3.99 17.60
C ASP A 343 19.23 -3.19 18.36
N SER A 344 18.76 -2.08 17.78
CA SER A 344 17.65 -1.29 18.35
C SER A 344 16.36 -2.11 18.43
N LEU A 345 16.06 -2.90 17.40
CA LEU A 345 14.88 -3.76 17.35
C LEU A 345 14.93 -4.88 18.40
N LYS A 346 16.10 -5.52 18.57
CA LYS A 346 16.31 -6.53 19.61
C LYS A 346 16.10 -5.94 21.01
N ALA A 347 16.64 -4.76 21.26
CA ALA A 347 16.54 -4.06 22.56
C ALA A 347 15.12 -3.55 22.89
N THR A 348 14.27 -3.32 21.88
CA THR A 348 12.92 -2.77 22.08
C THR A 348 11.97 -3.82 22.67
N PRO A 349 11.35 -3.63 23.84
CA PRO A 349 10.39 -4.58 24.42
C PRO A 349 9.22 -4.96 23.49
N ASN A 350 8.80 -6.23 23.51
CA ASN A 350 7.83 -6.76 22.53
C ASN A 350 6.44 -6.08 22.63
N TYR A 351 5.99 -5.69 23.83
CA TYR A 351 4.70 -5.01 24.00
C TYR A 351 4.66 -3.62 23.34
N LEU A 352 5.82 -2.96 23.14
CA LEU A 352 5.92 -1.70 22.42
C LEU A 352 5.79 -1.89 20.90
N LEU A 353 5.89 -3.12 20.39
CA LEU A 353 5.77 -3.42 18.96
C LEU A 353 4.36 -3.83 18.54
N GLU A 354 3.41 -3.93 19.48
CA GLU A 354 2.03 -4.27 19.16
C GLU A 354 1.44 -3.31 18.09
N GLY A 355 0.92 -3.87 17.01
CA GLY A 355 0.39 -3.10 15.87
C GLY A 355 1.42 -2.64 14.85
N ALA A 356 2.72 -2.77 15.12
CA ALA A 356 3.81 -2.48 14.18
C ALA A 356 4.23 -3.74 13.43
N SER A 357 3.41 -4.18 12.46
CA SER A 357 3.57 -5.47 11.78
C SER A 357 4.93 -5.70 11.13
N ILE A 358 5.55 -4.65 10.56
CA ILE A 358 6.88 -4.73 9.92
C ILE A 358 7.98 -5.00 10.97
N HIS A 359 7.99 -4.24 12.07
CA HIS A 359 8.96 -4.45 13.14
C HIS A 359 8.74 -5.77 13.87
N LEU A 360 7.49 -6.17 14.10
CA LEU A 360 7.16 -7.49 14.64
C LEU A 360 7.71 -8.61 13.75
N HIS A 361 7.47 -8.52 12.43
CA HIS A 361 8.00 -9.46 11.46
C HIS A 361 9.53 -9.53 11.49
N ASN A 362 10.21 -8.38 11.40
CA ASN A 362 11.67 -8.29 11.41
C ASN A 362 12.26 -8.83 12.73
N LYS A 363 11.61 -8.54 13.87
CA LYS A 363 12.06 -9.02 15.17
C LYS A 363 11.87 -10.53 15.29
N LEU A 364 10.72 -11.02 14.84
CA LEU A 364 10.39 -12.44 14.87
C LEU A 364 11.38 -13.27 14.06
N GLN A 365 11.85 -12.79 12.90
CA GLN A 365 12.92 -13.45 12.13
C GLN A 365 14.21 -13.65 12.94
N SER A 366 14.56 -12.71 13.83
CA SER A 366 15.75 -12.85 14.68
C SER A 366 15.55 -13.76 15.91
N MET A 367 14.29 -13.99 16.31
CA MET A 367 13.95 -14.74 17.53
C MET A 367 13.62 -16.21 17.24
N VAL A 368 13.09 -16.52 16.05
CA VAL A 368 12.61 -17.85 15.66
C VAL A 368 13.67 -18.97 15.77
N SER A 369 14.95 -18.62 15.69
CA SER A 369 16.08 -19.55 15.80
C SER A 369 16.74 -19.52 17.19
N ARG A 370 16.26 -18.68 18.12
CA ARG A 370 16.89 -18.41 19.42
C ARG A 370 16.01 -18.77 20.61
N ASP A 371 14.75 -18.33 20.62
CA ASP A 371 13.84 -18.47 21.76
C ASP A 371 12.39 -18.66 21.28
N ALA A 372 11.84 -19.85 21.53
CA ALA A 372 10.50 -20.21 21.12
C ALA A 372 9.40 -19.45 21.90
N ASP A 373 9.63 -19.10 23.17
CA ASP A 373 8.61 -18.39 23.97
C ASP A 373 8.50 -16.93 23.55
N SER A 374 9.65 -16.26 23.37
CA SER A 374 9.68 -14.91 22.80
C SER A 374 9.10 -14.86 21.38
N ALA A 375 9.38 -15.87 20.54
CA ALA A 375 8.82 -15.96 19.21
C ALA A 375 7.28 -16.16 19.24
N MET A 376 6.77 -17.00 20.14
CA MET A 376 5.34 -17.23 20.32
C MET A 376 4.61 -15.94 20.73
N MET A 377 5.17 -15.16 21.66
CA MET A 377 4.59 -13.88 22.06
C MET A 377 4.52 -12.89 20.89
N LEU A 378 5.56 -12.82 20.05
CA LEU A 378 5.56 -11.99 18.85
C LEU A 378 4.54 -12.47 17.81
N MET A 379 4.33 -13.78 17.67
CA MET A 379 3.29 -14.35 16.80
C MET A 379 1.88 -13.92 17.23
N HIS A 380 1.57 -13.88 18.52
CA HIS A 380 0.27 -13.39 18.99
C HIS A 380 0.02 -11.92 18.64
N TYR A 381 1.05 -11.07 18.71
CA TYR A 381 0.92 -9.68 18.26
C TYR A 381 0.72 -9.60 16.73
N LEU A 382 1.44 -10.44 15.98
CA LEU A 382 1.36 -10.43 14.52
C LEU A 382 0.04 -11.00 14.00
N SER A 383 -0.50 -12.06 14.61
CA SER A 383 -1.78 -12.68 14.24
C SER A 383 -2.94 -11.69 14.36
N LYS A 384 -2.92 -10.84 15.40
CA LYS A 384 -3.90 -9.79 15.65
C LYS A 384 -3.74 -8.55 14.77
N ALA A 385 -2.51 -8.20 14.39
CA ALA A 385 -2.24 -6.97 13.65
C ALA A 385 -2.69 -7.05 12.18
N ARG A 386 -2.38 -8.15 11.48
CA ARG A 386 -2.78 -8.38 10.07
C ARG A 386 -2.79 -9.88 9.74
N HIS A 387 -3.96 -10.50 9.72
CA HIS A 387 -4.12 -11.93 9.44
C HIS A 387 -3.47 -12.41 8.13
N SER A 388 -3.59 -11.64 7.03
CA SER A 388 -2.99 -12.02 5.74
C SER A 388 -1.45 -11.95 5.76
N SER A 389 -0.88 -10.93 6.41
CA SER A 389 0.57 -10.81 6.59
C SER A 389 1.14 -11.88 7.51
N PHE A 390 0.39 -12.30 8.53
CA PHE A 390 0.76 -13.41 9.40
C PHE A 390 0.82 -14.74 8.65
N ALA A 391 -0.22 -15.08 7.88
CA ALA A 391 -0.25 -16.31 7.09
C ALA A 391 0.87 -16.35 6.06
N GLY A 392 1.11 -15.24 5.34
CA GLY A 392 2.24 -15.12 4.41
C GLY A 392 3.59 -15.33 5.10
N TRP A 393 3.82 -14.72 6.26
CA TRP A 393 5.06 -14.95 7.01
C TRP A 393 5.21 -16.40 7.47
N MET A 394 4.14 -17.01 7.96
CA MET A 394 4.13 -18.41 8.39
C MET A 394 4.54 -19.35 7.24
N GLN A 395 3.96 -19.16 6.06
CA GLN A 395 4.19 -20.05 4.93
C GLN A 395 5.44 -19.72 4.12
N HIS A 396 5.88 -18.46 4.09
CA HIS A 396 7.01 -18.04 3.25
C HIS A 396 8.31 -17.96 4.02
N SER A 397 8.28 -17.54 5.29
CA SER A 397 9.50 -17.35 6.10
C SER A 397 9.65 -18.44 7.15
N PHE A 398 8.66 -18.61 8.04
CA PHE A 398 8.75 -19.57 9.14
C PHE A 398 8.93 -21.01 8.67
N ALA A 399 8.18 -21.43 7.65
CA ALA A 399 8.26 -22.78 7.09
C ALA A 399 9.68 -23.18 6.66
N GLN A 400 10.50 -22.24 6.18
CA GLN A 400 11.89 -22.52 5.78
C GLN A 400 12.79 -22.88 6.98
N HIS A 401 12.45 -22.39 8.18
CA HIS A 401 13.16 -22.76 9.39
C HIS A 401 12.89 -24.22 9.78
N LEU A 402 11.69 -24.73 9.48
CA LEU A 402 11.27 -26.11 9.78
C LEU A 402 11.63 -27.10 8.65
N PHE A 403 11.61 -26.63 7.41
CA PHE A 403 11.91 -27.40 6.21
C PHE A 403 12.99 -26.66 5.39
N PRO A 404 14.26 -26.69 5.82
CA PRO A 404 15.32 -26.01 5.10
C PRO A 404 15.47 -26.56 3.66
N PRO A 405 15.90 -25.73 2.68
CA PRO A 405 16.14 -26.17 1.31
C PRO A 405 17.10 -27.37 1.26
N ALA A 406 16.84 -28.32 0.36
CA ALA A 406 17.60 -29.55 0.26
C ALA A 406 19.05 -29.36 -0.23
N ASP A 407 19.33 -28.24 -0.90
CA ASP A 407 20.61 -27.84 -1.49
C ASP A 407 21.40 -26.85 -0.63
N ARG A 408 21.02 -26.66 0.64
CA ARG A 408 21.67 -25.70 1.54
C ARG A 408 23.14 -26.06 1.79
N ASN A 409 24.05 -25.41 1.06
CA ASN A 409 25.49 -25.50 1.28
C ASN A 409 25.97 -24.34 2.18
N LEU A 410 26.12 -24.63 3.48
CA LEU A 410 26.52 -23.61 4.46
C LEU A 410 27.94 -23.09 4.21
N ASP A 411 28.86 -23.94 3.75
CA ASP A 411 30.27 -23.58 3.53
C ASP A 411 30.42 -22.60 2.36
N GLU A 412 29.69 -22.84 1.27
CA GLU A 412 29.66 -21.94 0.12
C GLU A 412 29.00 -20.60 0.46
N ALA A 413 27.90 -20.64 1.24
CA ALA A 413 27.26 -19.42 1.74
C ALA A 413 28.22 -18.60 2.63
N ILE A 414 28.95 -19.26 3.53
CA ILE A 414 29.97 -18.60 4.38
C ILE A 414 31.07 -17.98 3.51
N ALA A 415 31.59 -18.72 2.52
CA ALA A 415 32.64 -18.23 1.62
C ALA A 415 32.16 -16.99 0.84
N HIS A 416 30.93 -17.02 0.35
CA HIS A 416 30.30 -15.87 -0.32
C HIS A 416 30.16 -14.66 0.62
N LEU A 417 29.70 -14.86 1.86
CA LEU A 417 29.58 -13.77 2.85
C LEU A 417 30.94 -13.15 3.18
N ARG A 418 31.98 -13.97 3.38
CA ARG A 418 33.36 -13.47 3.61
C ARG A 418 33.87 -12.70 2.41
N LYS A 419 33.66 -13.21 1.19
CA LYS A 419 34.06 -12.55 -0.07
C LYS A 419 33.40 -11.17 -0.22
N ASN A 420 32.17 -11.02 0.26
CA ASN A 420 31.43 -9.75 0.23
C ASN A 420 31.67 -8.86 1.47
N GLY A 421 32.68 -9.17 2.30
CA GLY A 421 33.08 -8.31 3.43
C GLY A 421 32.15 -8.34 4.64
N VAL A 422 31.30 -9.35 4.78
CA VAL A 422 30.43 -9.49 5.97
C VAL A 422 31.28 -9.77 7.21
N PRO A 423 31.09 -9.04 8.34
CA PRO A 423 31.90 -9.22 9.54
C PRO A 423 31.84 -10.64 10.11
N GLU A 424 32.97 -11.19 10.57
CA GLU A 424 33.06 -12.57 11.08
C GLU A 424 32.12 -12.81 12.30
N LYS A 425 31.85 -11.77 13.10
CA LYS A 425 30.83 -11.83 14.16
C LYS A 425 29.46 -12.19 13.60
N ARG A 426 29.03 -11.53 12.51
CA ARG A 426 27.74 -11.77 11.85
C ARG A 426 27.69 -13.14 11.19
N ILE A 427 28.79 -13.59 10.59
CA ILE A 427 28.89 -14.95 10.02
C ILE A 427 28.69 -16.01 11.11
N ARG A 428 29.34 -15.86 12.28
CA ARG A 428 29.13 -16.78 13.43
C ARG A 428 27.67 -16.80 13.91
N GLU A 429 27.01 -15.64 13.94
CA GLU A 429 25.58 -15.57 14.28
C GLU A 429 24.72 -16.33 13.26
N LEU A 430 24.95 -16.13 11.96
CA LEU A 430 24.20 -16.82 10.90
C LEU A 430 24.40 -18.34 10.94
N ILE A 431 25.61 -18.81 11.25
CA ILE A 431 25.90 -20.24 11.47
C ILE A 431 25.11 -20.77 12.68
N TYR A 432 25.12 -20.03 13.79
CA TYR A 432 24.36 -20.42 14.97
C TYR A 432 22.86 -20.50 14.68
N GLU A 433 22.31 -19.50 13.99
CA GLU A 433 20.91 -19.45 13.58
C GLU A 433 20.58 -20.61 12.63
N ALA A 434 21.45 -20.89 11.66
CA ALA A 434 21.33 -22.01 10.72
C ALA A 434 21.22 -23.36 11.41
N ASN A 435 22.09 -23.60 12.40
CA ASN A 435 22.19 -24.88 13.11
C ASN A 435 21.06 -25.11 14.12
N ASN A 436 20.52 -24.03 14.72
CA ASN A 436 19.46 -24.13 15.72
C ASN A 436 18.05 -24.01 15.15
N SER A 437 17.92 -23.46 13.93
CA SER A 437 16.66 -23.12 13.29
C SER A 437 15.63 -24.26 13.31
N GLU A 438 15.97 -25.46 12.81
CA GLU A 438 15.01 -26.57 12.70
C GLU A 438 14.54 -27.06 14.07
N ARG A 439 15.46 -27.12 15.05
CA ARG A 439 15.13 -27.52 16.42
C ARG A 439 14.15 -26.53 17.07
N VAL A 440 14.45 -25.23 17.02
CA VAL A 440 13.60 -24.20 17.64
C VAL A 440 12.27 -24.07 16.90
N ALA A 441 12.27 -24.11 15.56
CA ALA A 441 11.05 -24.14 14.78
C ALA A 441 10.17 -25.34 15.11
N GLY A 442 10.75 -26.52 15.33
CA GLY A 442 10.02 -27.72 15.77
C GLY A 442 9.34 -27.54 17.13
N LEU A 443 10.01 -26.93 18.10
CA LEU A 443 9.41 -26.58 19.40
C LEU A 443 8.27 -25.57 19.25
N LEU A 444 8.47 -24.57 18.39
CA LEU A 444 7.49 -23.52 18.15
C LEU A 444 6.22 -24.07 17.49
N VAL A 445 6.34 -24.96 16.49
CA VAL A 445 5.18 -25.63 15.88
C VAL A 445 4.38 -26.42 16.92
N ASN A 446 5.04 -27.13 17.82
CA ASN A 446 4.37 -27.88 18.89
C ASN A 446 3.62 -26.94 19.85
N LYS A 447 4.15 -25.75 20.14
CA LYS A 447 3.44 -24.73 20.93
C LYS A 447 2.22 -24.20 20.16
N MET A 448 2.39 -23.90 18.88
CA MET A 448 1.33 -23.32 18.04
C MET A 448 0.11 -24.21 17.88
N ILE A 449 0.27 -25.54 17.81
CA ILE A 449 -0.89 -26.44 17.70
C ILE A 449 -1.73 -26.53 18.98
N GLY A 450 -1.13 -26.25 20.15
CA GLY A 450 -1.81 -26.22 21.45
C GLY A 450 -2.33 -24.83 21.84
N ASP A 451 -2.15 -23.83 20.97
CA ASP A 451 -2.49 -22.45 21.26
C ASP A 451 -4.01 -22.20 21.27
N GLU A 452 -4.50 -21.19 22.00
CA GLU A 452 -5.93 -20.83 22.02
C GLU A 452 -6.39 -20.04 20.78
N ASP A 453 -5.48 -19.37 20.07
CA ASP A 453 -5.77 -18.64 18.83
C ASP A 453 -5.88 -19.59 17.63
N SER A 454 -7.11 -19.73 17.12
CA SER A 454 -7.39 -20.59 15.96
C SER A 454 -6.63 -20.17 14.68
N VAL A 455 -6.28 -18.90 14.53
CA VAL A 455 -5.51 -18.41 13.37
C VAL A 455 -4.11 -18.99 13.40
N ILE A 456 -3.48 -19.03 14.58
CA ILE A 456 -2.15 -19.61 14.78
C ILE A 456 -2.22 -21.13 14.56
N ARG A 457 -3.17 -21.81 15.21
CA ARG A 457 -3.36 -23.26 15.06
C ARG A 457 -3.54 -23.67 13.60
N ASN A 458 -4.46 -23.01 12.89
CA ASN A 458 -4.80 -23.37 11.51
C ASN A 458 -3.61 -23.17 10.56
N ALA A 459 -2.82 -22.10 10.75
CA ALA A 459 -1.63 -21.84 9.94
C ALA A 459 -0.49 -22.86 10.20
N ALA A 460 -0.36 -23.36 11.42
CA ALA A 460 0.69 -24.29 11.82
C ALA A 460 0.36 -25.77 11.58
N TYR A 461 -0.91 -26.15 11.57
CA TYR A 461 -1.32 -27.55 11.62
C TYR A 461 -0.79 -28.41 10.46
N PRO A 462 -0.84 -27.98 9.17
CA PRO A 462 -0.25 -28.79 8.09
C PRO A 462 1.26 -28.99 8.23
N MET A 463 1.99 -27.96 8.69
CA MET A 463 3.43 -28.07 8.98
C MET A 463 3.71 -29.06 10.11
N TYR A 464 2.89 -29.05 11.15
CA TYR A 464 2.97 -30.01 12.25
C TYR A 464 2.82 -31.44 11.76
N LEU A 465 1.80 -31.72 10.94
CA LEU A 465 1.56 -33.05 10.38
C LEU A 465 2.76 -33.53 9.56
N THR A 466 3.27 -32.71 8.65
CA THR A 466 4.44 -33.08 7.81
C THR A 466 5.73 -33.21 8.64
N SER A 467 5.96 -32.35 9.62
CA SER A 467 7.11 -32.46 10.54
C SER A 467 7.05 -33.75 11.37
N THR A 468 5.86 -34.13 11.82
CA THR A 468 5.64 -35.38 12.56
C THR A 468 5.89 -36.60 11.67
N ALA A 469 5.35 -36.58 10.44
CA ALA A 469 5.57 -37.64 9.45
C ALA A 469 7.05 -37.84 9.08
N ARG A 470 7.86 -36.76 9.06
CA ARG A 470 9.32 -36.85 8.82
C ARG A 470 10.08 -37.56 9.95
N LYS A 471 9.54 -37.54 11.18
CA LYS A 471 10.20 -38.10 12.37
C LYS A 471 9.83 -39.56 12.66
N THR A 472 8.75 -40.06 12.08
CA THR A 472 8.30 -41.44 12.28
C THR A 472 8.60 -42.33 11.07
N ARG A 473 8.81 -43.63 11.33
CA ARG A 473 8.84 -44.70 10.31
C ARG A 473 7.65 -45.65 10.45
N ASP A 474 6.83 -45.47 11.48
CA ASP A 474 5.68 -46.30 11.78
C ASP A 474 4.58 -46.12 10.73
N THR A 475 4.09 -47.23 10.17
CA THR A 475 3.19 -47.20 9.03
C THR A 475 1.78 -46.76 9.43
N ASP A 476 1.33 -47.13 10.63
CA ASP A 476 -0.01 -46.78 11.10
C ASP A 476 -0.08 -45.29 11.46
N SER A 477 0.93 -44.76 12.15
CA SER A 477 1.08 -43.32 12.39
C SER A 477 1.10 -42.52 11.08
N LEU A 478 1.82 -42.98 10.06
CA LEU A 478 1.84 -42.33 8.75
C LEU A 478 0.47 -42.39 8.06
N ARG A 479 -0.28 -43.49 8.22
CA ARG A 479 -1.63 -43.64 7.66
C ARG A 479 -2.61 -42.68 8.33
N ASP A 480 -2.52 -42.53 9.64
CA ASP A 480 -3.33 -41.58 10.39
C ASP A 480 -3.04 -40.14 9.98
N ILE A 481 -1.77 -39.79 9.74
CA ILE A 481 -1.39 -38.46 9.23
C ILE A 481 -1.97 -38.23 7.83
N VAL A 482 -1.94 -39.22 6.93
CA VAL A 482 -2.56 -39.12 5.61
C VAL A 482 -4.07 -38.87 5.73
N GLN A 483 -4.77 -39.59 6.61
CA GLN A 483 -6.20 -39.35 6.83
C GLN A 483 -6.49 -37.96 7.42
N GLN A 484 -5.63 -37.46 8.32
CA GLN A 484 -5.75 -36.10 8.86
C GLN A 484 -5.59 -35.03 7.78
N PHE A 485 -4.67 -35.19 6.83
CA PHE A 485 -4.55 -34.29 5.67
C PHE A 485 -5.81 -34.27 4.81
N LYS A 486 -6.40 -35.44 4.59
CA LYS A 486 -7.62 -35.58 3.79
C LYS A 486 -8.81 -34.89 4.44
N SER A 487 -8.93 -34.96 5.77
CA SER A 487 -10.04 -34.39 6.54
C SER A 487 -9.89 -32.92 6.94
N LEU A 488 -8.82 -32.22 6.50
CA LEU A 488 -8.63 -30.80 6.79
C LEU A 488 -9.80 -29.94 6.29
N SER A 489 -10.22 -28.99 7.12
CA SER A 489 -11.25 -28.01 6.75
C SER A 489 -10.74 -27.02 5.70
N PRO A 490 -11.62 -26.39 4.89
CA PRO A 490 -11.23 -25.37 3.92
C PRO A 490 -10.43 -24.21 4.55
N ALA A 491 -10.75 -23.83 5.80
CA ALA A 491 -10.04 -22.79 6.53
C ALA A 491 -8.57 -23.16 6.79
N ILE A 492 -8.30 -24.41 7.19
CA ILE A 492 -6.94 -24.90 7.42
C ILE A 492 -6.20 -25.09 6.09
N ILE A 493 -6.88 -25.61 5.06
CA ILE A 493 -6.30 -25.77 3.72
C ILE A 493 -5.75 -24.44 3.21
N LYS A 494 -6.54 -23.38 3.33
CA LYS A 494 -6.17 -22.03 2.88
C LYS A 494 -5.11 -21.37 3.76
N SER A 495 -5.35 -21.26 5.07
CA SER A 495 -4.45 -20.53 5.97
C SER A 495 -3.12 -21.24 6.22
N GLY A 496 -3.13 -22.57 6.16
CA GLY A 496 -1.97 -23.43 6.39
C GLY A 496 -1.26 -23.91 5.13
N ASN A 497 -1.67 -23.45 3.94
CA ASN A 497 -1.18 -23.95 2.64
C ASN A 497 -1.06 -25.49 2.62
N ALA A 498 -2.15 -26.18 3.00
CA ALA A 498 -2.06 -27.60 3.29
C ALA A 498 -1.66 -28.46 2.08
N ASN A 499 -2.01 -28.02 0.87
CA ASN A 499 -1.72 -28.75 -0.35
C ASN A 499 -0.21 -28.81 -0.63
N ARG A 500 0.56 -27.75 -0.35
CA ARG A 500 2.04 -27.80 -0.42
C ARG A 500 2.59 -28.94 0.43
N TYR A 501 2.18 -28.99 1.69
CA TYR A 501 2.67 -29.98 2.64
C TYR A 501 2.18 -31.40 2.33
N ALA A 502 0.98 -31.55 1.78
CA ALA A 502 0.47 -32.82 1.28
C ALA A 502 1.30 -33.34 0.10
N LEU A 503 1.67 -32.47 -0.85
CA LEU A 503 2.54 -32.85 -1.98
C LEU A 503 3.96 -33.20 -1.52
N MET A 504 4.54 -32.45 -0.57
CA MET A 504 5.83 -32.78 0.06
C MET A 504 5.79 -34.16 0.72
N LEU A 505 4.77 -34.42 1.54
CA LEU A 505 4.60 -35.71 2.22
C LEU A 505 4.36 -36.84 1.23
N SER A 506 3.57 -36.60 0.18
CA SER A 506 3.33 -37.58 -0.88
C SER A 506 4.63 -38.02 -1.56
N ARG A 507 5.54 -37.08 -1.86
CA ARG A 507 6.87 -37.39 -2.38
C ARG A 507 7.69 -38.21 -1.38
N GLN A 508 7.76 -37.79 -0.12
CA GLN A 508 8.48 -38.51 0.94
C GLN A 508 7.96 -39.96 1.10
N LEU A 509 6.65 -40.16 1.06
CA LEU A 509 6.03 -41.49 1.14
C LEU A 509 6.45 -42.36 -0.04
N ALA A 510 6.43 -41.83 -1.27
CA ALA A 510 6.88 -42.54 -2.46
C ALA A 510 8.37 -42.94 -2.37
N ASP A 511 9.24 -41.99 -1.99
CA ASP A 511 10.69 -42.21 -1.84
C ASP A 511 11.01 -43.27 -0.77
N SER A 512 10.11 -43.45 0.20
CA SER A 512 10.21 -44.45 1.26
C SER A 512 9.54 -45.80 0.95
N GLY A 513 9.12 -46.03 -0.31
CA GLY A 513 8.50 -47.29 -0.75
C GLY A 513 7.02 -47.43 -0.44
N ARG A 514 6.33 -46.37 0.02
CA ARG A 514 4.91 -46.37 0.40
C ARG A 514 4.01 -45.81 -0.70
N ALA A 515 4.12 -46.36 -1.90
CA ALA A 515 3.49 -45.83 -3.12
C ALA A 515 1.96 -45.66 -3.01
N ALA A 516 1.25 -46.62 -2.41
CA ALA A 516 -0.21 -46.54 -2.28
C ALA A 516 -0.67 -45.33 -1.44
N MET A 517 -0.01 -45.08 -0.31
CA MET A 517 -0.31 -43.92 0.54
C MET A 517 0.09 -42.60 -0.13
N ALA A 518 1.21 -42.61 -0.86
CA ALA A 518 1.65 -41.47 -1.64
C ALA A 518 0.61 -41.11 -2.72
N ASP A 519 0.06 -42.10 -3.42
CA ASP A 519 -0.96 -41.90 -4.46
C ASP A 519 -2.30 -41.45 -3.90
N GLU A 520 -2.71 -42.01 -2.77
CA GLU A 520 -3.92 -41.56 -2.05
C GLU A 520 -3.84 -40.06 -1.72
N LEU A 521 -2.74 -39.63 -1.10
CA LEU A 521 -2.54 -38.24 -0.71
C LEU A 521 -2.38 -37.31 -1.92
N LEU A 522 -1.70 -37.76 -2.99
CA LEU A 522 -1.55 -36.98 -4.22
C LEU A 522 -2.91 -36.75 -4.90
N ASN A 523 -3.74 -37.78 -5.01
CA ASN A 523 -5.05 -37.67 -5.65
C ASN A 523 -5.98 -36.73 -4.87
N ASP A 524 -5.95 -36.79 -3.53
CA ASP A 524 -6.70 -35.87 -2.67
C ASP A 524 -6.25 -34.41 -2.86
N ALA A 525 -4.92 -34.17 -2.88
CA ALA A 525 -4.37 -32.85 -3.14
C ALA A 525 -4.75 -32.32 -4.52
N ILE A 526 -4.69 -33.15 -5.58
CA ILE A 526 -5.14 -32.78 -6.93
C ILE A 526 -6.60 -32.33 -6.90
N GLY A 527 -7.51 -33.11 -6.29
CA GLY A 527 -8.94 -32.76 -6.26
C GLY A 527 -9.24 -31.47 -5.49
N LYS A 528 -8.46 -31.16 -4.44
CA LYS A 528 -8.57 -29.89 -3.71
C LYS A 528 -8.04 -28.71 -4.53
N LEU A 529 -6.90 -28.89 -5.19
CA LEU A 529 -6.26 -27.88 -6.02
C LEU A 529 -7.06 -27.57 -7.29
N GLU A 530 -7.68 -28.58 -7.94
CA GLU A 530 -8.59 -28.38 -9.08
C GLU A 530 -9.75 -27.44 -8.68
N LYS A 531 -10.42 -27.71 -7.56
CA LYS A 531 -11.49 -26.84 -7.04
C LYS A 531 -10.98 -25.43 -6.73
N GLY A 532 -9.81 -25.31 -6.09
CA GLY A 532 -9.22 -24.02 -5.73
C GLY A 532 -8.81 -23.19 -6.96
N ALA A 533 -8.31 -23.83 -8.00
CA ALA A 533 -7.88 -23.18 -9.24
C ALA A 533 -9.08 -22.69 -10.10
N GLU A 534 -10.20 -23.40 -10.05
CA GLU A 534 -11.44 -23.04 -10.78
C GLU A 534 -12.29 -21.98 -10.07
N ASP A 535 -12.16 -21.83 -8.75
CA ASP A 535 -12.91 -20.85 -7.98
C ASP A 535 -12.45 -19.41 -8.29
N SER A 536 -13.26 -18.67 -9.05
CA SER A 536 -13.00 -17.27 -9.39
C SER A 536 -12.97 -16.31 -8.19
N LEU A 537 -13.59 -16.67 -7.06
CA LEU A 537 -13.59 -15.90 -5.81
C LEU A 537 -12.36 -16.24 -4.93
N ASN A 538 -11.63 -17.30 -5.27
CA ASN A 538 -10.42 -17.66 -4.57
C ASN A 538 -9.27 -16.71 -4.95
N ASN A 539 -8.89 -15.85 -4.02
CA ASN A 539 -7.78 -14.93 -4.19
C ASN A 539 -6.39 -15.61 -4.29
N THR A 540 -6.28 -16.90 -3.98
CA THR A 540 -5.05 -17.70 -4.16
C THR A 540 -5.14 -18.68 -5.33
N ARG A 541 -6.15 -18.56 -6.21
CA ARG A 541 -6.40 -19.54 -7.30
C ARG A 541 -5.18 -19.80 -8.19
N TYR A 542 -4.36 -18.79 -8.44
CA TYR A 542 -3.16 -18.95 -9.26
C TYR A 542 -2.06 -19.70 -8.51
N ALA A 543 -1.91 -19.49 -7.20
CA ALA A 543 -1.00 -20.30 -6.40
C ALA A 543 -1.44 -21.78 -6.39
N ASP A 544 -2.74 -22.02 -6.24
CA ASP A 544 -3.32 -23.37 -6.34
C ASP A 544 -3.09 -23.99 -7.73
N LYS A 545 -3.29 -23.21 -8.80
CA LYS A 545 -3.05 -23.65 -10.19
C LYS A 545 -1.57 -24.01 -10.44
N ASN A 546 -0.62 -23.25 -9.87
CA ASN A 546 0.81 -23.55 -9.95
C ASN A 546 1.17 -24.85 -9.21
N MET A 547 0.66 -25.04 -8.00
CA MET A 547 0.82 -26.31 -7.26
C MET A 547 0.18 -27.48 -8.00
N LEU A 548 -0.98 -27.26 -8.63
CA LEU A 548 -1.70 -28.25 -9.42
C LEU A 548 -0.88 -28.72 -10.62
N ALA A 549 -0.20 -27.81 -11.31
CA ALA A 549 0.70 -28.15 -12.41
C ALA A 549 1.78 -29.14 -11.96
N HIS A 550 2.39 -28.91 -10.79
CA HIS A 550 3.36 -29.83 -10.21
C HIS A 550 2.73 -31.15 -9.74
N ALA A 551 1.55 -31.11 -9.12
CA ALA A 551 0.84 -32.31 -8.70
C ALA A 551 0.54 -33.25 -9.87
N TYR A 552 0.13 -32.70 -11.02
CA TYR A 552 -0.01 -33.47 -12.25
C TYR A 552 1.31 -34.03 -12.77
N LYS A 553 2.41 -33.27 -12.68
CA LYS A 553 3.73 -33.80 -13.04
C LYS A 553 4.15 -34.98 -12.16
N LEU A 554 3.92 -34.90 -10.84
CA LEU A 554 4.17 -36.02 -9.92
C LEU A 554 3.34 -37.25 -10.30
N LYS A 555 2.09 -37.04 -10.74
CA LYS A 555 1.22 -38.14 -11.20
C LYS A 555 1.75 -38.77 -12.49
N TYR A 556 2.21 -37.97 -13.45
CA TYR A 556 2.88 -38.45 -14.65
C TYR A 556 4.11 -39.32 -14.31
N ASP A 557 4.98 -38.85 -13.41
CA ASP A 557 6.22 -39.55 -13.07
C ASP A 557 5.98 -40.94 -12.46
N ARG A 558 4.85 -41.12 -11.77
CA ARG A 558 4.45 -42.41 -11.20
C ARG A 558 3.84 -43.35 -12.24
N LEU A 559 3.12 -42.81 -13.22
CA LEU A 559 2.41 -43.60 -14.22
C LEU A 559 3.25 -43.92 -15.46
N VAL A 560 4.27 -43.12 -15.80
CA VAL A 560 4.96 -43.22 -17.10
C VAL A 560 5.56 -44.62 -17.37
N LYS A 561 5.97 -45.34 -16.31
CA LYS A 561 6.54 -46.68 -16.41
C LYS A 561 5.49 -47.80 -16.52
N THR A 562 4.26 -47.57 -16.07
CA THR A 562 3.22 -48.60 -15.93
C THR A 562 2.04 -48.38 -16.87
N ASN A 563 1.66 -47.13 -17.12
CA ASN A 563 0.56 -46.73 -18.00
C ASN A 563 0.91 -45.43 -18.75
N ARG A 564 1.71 -45.56 -19.81
CA ARG A 564 2.19 -44.40 -20.60
C ARG A 564 1.06 -43.53 -21.15
N LYS A 565 -0.04 -44.12 -21.61
CA LYS A 565 -1.19 -43.39 -22.18
C LYS A 565 -1.85 -42.49 -21.14
N GLU A 566 -2.10 -43.02 -19.95
CA GLU A 566 -2.67 -42.23 -18.84
C GLU A 566 -1.66 -41.21 -18.31
N ALA A 567 -0.39 -41.58 -18.19
CA ALA A 567 0.68 -40.66 -17.80
C ALA A 567 0.68 -39.42 -18.71
N PHE A 568 0.63 -39.64 -20.02
CA PHE A 568 0.65 -38.56 -21.01
C PHE A 568 -0.50 -37.55 -20.83
N VAL A 569 -1.69 -38.00 -20.42
CA VAL A 569 -2.81 -37.11 -20.07
C VAL A 569 -2.44 -36.19 -18.90
N TYR A 570 -1.79 -36.72 -17.87
CA TYR A 570 -1.36 -35.91 -16.73
C TYR A 570 -0.24 -34.93 -17.09
N LEU A 571 0.66 -35.29 -18.01
CA LEU A 571 1.67 -34.36 -18.50
C LEU A 571 1.03 -33.20 -19.29
N ALA A 572 0.03 -33.49 -20.13
CA ALA A 572 -0.76 -32.48 -20.82
C ALA A 572 -1.46 -31.54 -19.82
N LYS A 573 -2.07 -32.10 -18.76
CA LYS A 573 -2.69 -31.31 -17.68
C LYS A 573 -1.67 -30.44 -16.95
N ALA A 574 -0.47 -30.95 -16.66
CA ALA A 574 0.61 -30.18 -16.04
C ALA A 574 1.03 -28.98 -16.91
N ALA A 575 1.20 -29.20 -18.21
CA ALA A 575 1.49 -28.14 -19.17
C ALA A 575 0.35 -27.09 -19.27
N ALA A 576 -0.90 -27.54 -19.25
CA ALA A 576 -2.07 -26.66 -19.32
C ALA A 576 -2.25 -25.79 -18.06
N ALA A 577 -1.96 -26.36 -16.88
CA ALA A 577 -2.02 -25.67 -15.59
C ALA A 577 -0.83 -24.74 -15.33
N SER A 578 0.28 -24.90 -16.05
CA SER A 578 1.46 -24.02 -15.94
C SER A 578 1.09 -22.55 -16.25
N PRO A 579 1.73 -21.54 -15.62
CA PRO A 579 1.44 -20.11 -15.85
C PRO A 579 1.59 -19.67 -17.29
N LYS A 580 0.59 -18.96 -17.82
CA LYS A 580 0.55 -18.45 -19.21
C LYS A 580 0.84 -16.96 -19.32
N THR A 581 0.55 -16.21 -18.26
CA THR A 581 0.72 -14.76 -18.23
C THR A 581 1.45 -14.36 -16.95
N PRO A 582 2.04 -13.15 -16.91
CA PRO A 582 2.68 -12.63 -15.70
C PRO A 582 1.76 -12.66 -14.46
N GLU A 583 0.44 -12.45 -14.63
CA GLU A 583 -0.54 -12.54 -13.54
C GLU A 583 -0.67 -13.94 -12.94
N GLU A 584 -0.47 -14.99 -13.75
CA GLU A 584 -0.53 -16.38 -13.28
C GLU A 584 0.77 -16.79 -12.54
N SER A 585 1.89 -16.10 -12.78
CA SER A 585 3.16 -16.28 -12.07
C SER A 585 3.18 -15.46 -10.77
N VAL A 586 2.32 -15.81 -9.83
CA VAL A 586 2.20 -15.11 -8.54
C VAL A 586 3.42 -15.32 -7.64
N HIS A 587 3.75 -14.31 -6.84
CA HIS A 587 4.91 -14.32 -5.93
C HIS A 587 4.89 -15.52 -4.97
N ASP A 588 3.74 -15.88 -4.41
CA ASP A 588 3.62 -16.97 -3.43
C ASP A 588 4.08 -18.32 -4.00
N SER A 589 3.87 -18.54 -5.31
CA SER A 589 4.29 -19.76 -6.00
C SER A 589 5.80 -19.93 -6.07
N PHE A 590 6.59 -18.87 -5.92
CA PHE A 590 8.04 -18.98 -5.77
C PHE A 590 8.40 -19.86 -4.58
N TYR A 591 7.80 -19.61 -3.41
CA TYR A 591 8.06 -20.39 -2.20
C TYR A 591 7.56 -21.83 -2.35
N ASP A 592 6.37 -22.02 -2.93
CA ASP A 592 5.85 -23.37 -3.21
C ASP A 592 6.85 -24.19 -4.03
N ARG A 593 7.44 -23.60 -5.08
CA ARG A 593 8.42 -24.29 -5.92
C ARG A 593 9.70 -24.67 -5.19
N VAL A 594 10.19 -23.81 -4.30
CA VAL A 594 11.37 -24.13 -3.48
C VAL A 594 11.10 -25.35 -2.60
N PHE A 595 9.96 -25.37 -1.88
CA PHE A 595 9.62 -26.50 -1.01
C PHE A 595 9.31 -27.79 -1.78
N LEU A 596 8.65 -27.67 -2.93
CA LEU A 596 8.26 -28.82 -3.75
C LEU A 596 9.41 -29.30 -4.66
N GLN A 597 10.47 -28.50 -4.82
CA GLN A 597 11.53 -28.66 -5.83
C GLN A 597 10.91 -28.80 -7.23
N SER A 598 9.99 -27.89 -7.55
CA SER A 598 9.20 -27.92 -8.77
C SER A 598 9.60 -26.81 -9.75
N LYS A 599 9.19 -26.95 -11.01
CA LYS A 599 9.46 -25.96 -12.07
C LYS A 599 8.33 -24.94 -12.18
N GLU A 600 8.61 -23.77 -12.76
CA GLU A 600 7.59 -22.78 -13.13
C GLU A 600 6.62 -23.37 -14.17
N SER A 601 7.13 -24.10 -15.16
CA SER A 601 6.32 -24.66 -16.24
C SER A 601 6.75 -26.08 -16.61
N TYR A 602 5.76 -26.87 -17.05
CA TYR A 602 5.94 -28.22 -17.59
C TYR A 602 5.62 -28.31 -19.09
N ARG A 603 5.42 -27.18 -19.79
CA ARG A 603 5.12 -27.18 -21.23
C ARG A 603 6.23 -27.81 -22.07
N ARG A 604 7.49 -27.55 -21.72
CA ARG A 604 8.63 -28.17 -22.39
C ARG A 604 8.64 -29.68 -22.22
N ASP A 605 8.42 -30.15 -20.99
CA ASP A 605 8.35 -31.60 -20.70
C ASP A 605 7.24 -32.24 -21.58
N PHE A 606 6.10 -31.57 -21.75
CA PHE A 606 5.01 -32.04 -22.61
C PHE A 606 5.33 -31.95 -24.11
N SER A 607 5.91 -30.84 -24.60
CA SER A 607 6.26 -30.68 -26.01
C SER A 607 7.31 -31.68 -26.45
N ASP A 608 8.30 -31.97 -25.61
CA ASP A 608 9.35 -32.94 -25.91
C ASP A 608 8.76 -34.35 -26.06
N GLU A 609 7.74 -34.71 -25.27
CA GLU A 609 7.01 -35.96 -25.45
C GLU A 609 6.11 -35.96 -26.71
N LEU A 610 5.43 -34.85 -27.03
CA LEU A 610 4.67 -34.73 -28.28
C LEU A 610 5.57 -34.91 -29.52
N LEU A 611 6.77 -34.33 -29.50
CA LEU A 611 7.76 -34.48 -30.58
C LEU A 611 8.21 -35.93 -30.73
N LYS A 612 8.44 -36.65 -29.63
CA LYS A 612 8.77 -38.09 -29.65
C LYS A 612 7.66 -38.95 -30.25
N GLU A 613 6.40 -38.56 -30.05
CA GLU A 613 5.22 -39.25 -30.62
C GLU A 613 4.89 -38.79 -32.05
N GLY A 614 5.63 -37.83 -32.62
CA GLY A 614 5.41 -37.29 -33.95
C GLY A 614 4.29 -36.23 -34.06
N ALA A 615 3.70 -35.81 -32.94
CA ALA A 615 2.67 -34.76 -32.86
C ALA A 615 3.29 -33.36 -32.96
N THR A 616 3.90 -33.09 -34.11
CA THR A 616 4.76 -31.91 -34.34
C THR A 616 3.96 -30.60 -34.24
N LYS A 617 2.76 -30.54 -34.82
CA LYS A 617 1.93 -29.33 -34.83
C LYS A 617 1.58 -28.88 -33.42
N GLU A 618 1.09 -29.79 -32.60
CA GLU A 618 0.73 -29.55 -31.20
C GLU A 618 1.97 -29.16 -30.39
N ALA A 619 3.10 -29.82 -30.61
CA ALA A 619 4.36 -29.49 -29.93
C ALA A 619 4.80 -28.05 -30.21
N LEU A 620 4.78 -27.63 -31.49
CA LEU A 620 5.16 -26.28 -31.89
C LEU A 620 4.24 -25.22 -31.28
N GLN A 621 2.93 -25.49 -31.20
CA GLN A 621 1.98 -24.59 -30.52
C GLN A 621 2.30 -24.44 -29.02
N VAL A 622 2.60 -25.55 -28.34
CA VAL A 622 2.97 -25.54 -26.91
C VAL A 622 4.29 -24.81 -26.68
N LEU A 623 5.29 -25.03 -27.55
CA LEU A 623 6.58 -24.35 -27.50
C LEU A 623 6.44 -22.84 -27.71
N SER A 624 5.61 -22.41 -28.65
CA SER A 624 5.33 -20.97 -28.86
C SER A 624 4.72 -20.33 -27.61
N GLN A 625 3.71 -20.97 -27.00
CA GLN A 625 3.13 -20.50 -25.74
C GLN A 625 4.15 -20.46 -24.61
N GLN A 626 5.07 -21.42 -24.55
CA GLN A 626 6.12 -21.45 -23.53
C GLN A 626 7.08 -20.28 -23.69
N ILE A 627 7.55 -19.98 -24.90
CA ILE A 627 8.45 -18.84 -25.16
C ILE A 627 7.74 -17.51 -24.85
N LYS A 628 6.46 -17.35 -25.23
CA LYS A 628 5.69 -16.13 -24.91
C LYS A 628 5.57 -15.91 -23.40
N ALA A 629 5.35 -16.98 -22.62
CA ALA A 629 5.22 -16.91 -21.16
C ALA A 629 6.56 -16.75 -20.44
N GLU A 630 7.62 -17.39 -20.93
CA GLU A 630 8.95 -17.40 -20.33
C GLU A 630 10.05 -17.23 -21.40
N PRO A 631 10.26 -15.98 -21.88
CA PRO A 631 11.17 -15.70 -22.99
C PRO A 631 12.62 -16.15 -22.76
N GLY A 632 13.04 -16.23 -21.49
CA GLY A 632 14.37 -16.70 -21.10
C GLY A 632 14.64 -18.18 -21.44
N MET A 633 13.61 -19.00 -21.68
CA MET A 633 13.75 -20.41 -22.08
C MET A 633 14.01 -20.60 -23.58
N LEU A 634 14.20 -19.53 -24.35
CA LEU A 634 14.45 -19.62 -25.78
C LEU A 634 15.62 -20.56 -26.15
N PRO A 635 16.78 -20.55 -25.46
CA PRO A 635 17.88 -21.48 -25.75
C PRO A 635 17.51 -22.94 -25.59
N GLU A 636 16.80 -23.26 -24.51
CA GLU A 636 16.30 -24.59 -24.20
C GLU A 636 15.31 -25.11 -25.24
N VAL A 637 14.41 -24.22 -25.68
CA VAL A 637 13.46 -24.52 -26.74
C VAL A 637 14.16 -24.69 -28.08
N GLN A 638 15.12 -23.83 -28.41
CA GLN A 638 15.94 -23.96 -29.62
C GLN A 638 16.71 -25.28 -29.64
N GLN A 639 17.29 -25.69 -28.51
CA GLN A 639 17.99 -26.96 -28.39
C GLN A 639 17.05 -28.14 -28.63
N SER A 640 15.87 -28.15 -27.99
CA SER A 640 14.88 -29.22 -28.21
C SER A 640 14.38 -29.24 -29.65
N PHE A 641 14.06 -28.08 -30.22
CA PHE A 641 13.65 -27.94 -31.60
C PHE A 641 14.72 -28.50 -32.55
N LYS A 642 15.99 -28.13 -32.39
CA LYS A 642 17.09 -28.64 -33.23
C LYS A 642 17.32 -30.14 -33.04
N GLN A 643 17.07 -30.68 -31.85
CA GLN A 643 17.21 -32.10 -31.56
C GLN A 643 16.13 -32.95 -32.26
N TYR A 644 14.86 -32.54 -32.18
CA TYR A 644 13.74 -33.34 -32.69
C TYR A 644 13.30 -32.95 -34.10
N LEU A 645 13.57 -31.72 -34.53
CA LEU A 645 13.22 -31.17 -35.84
C LEU A 645 14.47 -30.57 -36.55
N PRO A 646 15.58 -31.34 -36.71
CA PRO A 646 16.82 -30.82 -37.30
C PRO A 646 16.65 -30.30 -38.73
N GLU A 647 15.66 -30.83 -39.45
CA GLU A 647 15.31 -30.48 -40.83
C GLU A 647 14.43 -29.22 -40.95
N ARG A 648 14.06 -28.58 -39.83
CA ARG A 648 13.19 -27.39 -39.81
C ARG A 648 13.99 -26.14 -39.46
N ASP A 649 13.57 -24.99 -39.98
CA ASP A 649 14.18 -23.71 -39.64
C ASP A 649 13.60 -23.15 -38.33
N PHE A 650 14.45 -23.08 -37.31
CA PHE A 650 14.06 -22.52 -36.01
C PHE A 650 13.75 -21.02 -36.11
N SER A 651 14.45 -20.29 -36.98
CA SER A 651 14.21 -18.87 -37.19
C SER A 651 12.82 -18.65 -37.77
N GLU A 652 12.41 -19.44 -38.77
CA GLU A 652 11.04 -19.40 -39.28
C GLU A 652 10.02 -19.71 -38.17
N PHE A 653 10.23 -20.75 -37.35
CA PHE A 653 9.36 -21.05 -36.21
C PHE A 653 9.24 -19.85 -35.24
N LEU A 654 10.37 -19.24 -34.89
CA LEU A 654 10.42 -18.10 -33.98
C LEU A 654 9.60 -16.92 -34.53
N HIS A 655 9.78 -16.56 -35.80
CA HIS A 655 9.03 -15.46 -36.39
C HIS A 655 7.54 -15.80 -36.57
N GLU A 656 7.24 -16.93 -37.21
CA GLU A 656 5.88 -17.30 -37.63
C GLU A 656 4.98 -17.72 -36.47
N ALA A 657 5.49 -18.57 -35.56
CA ALA A 657 4.69 -19.12 -34.49
C ALA A 657 4.78 -18.32 -33.18
N VAL A 658 5.93 -17.70 -32.89
CA VAL A 658 6.17 -17.04 -31.61
C VAL A 658 5.94 -15.53 -31.71
N ILE A 659 6.75 -14.81 -32.48
CA ILE A 659 6.72 -13.35 -32.55
C ILE A 659 5.37 -12.85 -33.09
N ARG A 660 4.81 -13.47 -34.14
CA ARG A 660 3.48 -13.09 -34.65
C ARG A 660 2.34 -13.34 -33.69
N SER A 661 2.50 -14.24 -32.71
CA SER A 661 1.52 -14.50 -31.65
C SER A 661 1.54 -13.46 -30.52
N TRP A 662 2.55 -12.60 -30.50
CA TRP A 662 2.65 -11.52 -29.53
C TRP A 662 1.68 -10.39 -29.87
N ASP A 663 1.42 -9.56 -28.86
CA ASP A 663 0.44 -8.48 -28.99
C ASP A 663 1.05 -7.35 -29.82
N THR A 664 0.23 -6.60 -30.56
CA THR A 664 0.73 -5.43 -31.29
C THR A 664 1.09 -4.32 -30.30
N ALA A 665 2.28 -3.74 -30.42
CA ALA A 665 2.70 -2.61 -29.60
C ALA A 665 1.77 -1.39 -29.84
N PRO A 666 1.17 -0.80 -28.78
CA PRO A 666 0.39 0.42 -28.92
C PRO A 666 1.26 1.57 -29.46
N ASP A 667 0.76 2.27 -30.47
CA ASP A 667 1.50 3.42 -31.03
C ASP A 667 1.60 4.57 -30.02
N PHE A 668 2.65 5.37 -30.15
CA PHE A 668 2.86 6.58 -29.35
C PHE A 668 3.62 7.65 -30.11
N THR A 669 3.42 8.91 -29.71
CA THR A 669 4.23 10.06 -30.09
C THR A 669 4.45 10.90 -28.84
N LEU A 670 5.68 10.96 -28.34
CA LEU A 670 6.02 11.59 -27.07
C LEU A 670 7.10 12.65 -27.27
N GLN A 671 7.06 13.69 -26.44
CA GLN A 671 8.12 14.71 -26.36
C GLN A 671 9.23 14.20 -25.44
N GLY A 672 10.48 14.42 -25.81
CA GLY A 672 11.66 14.10 -25.01
C GLY A 672 12.05 15.22 -24.04
N ALA A 673 13.05 14.95 -23.21
CA ALA A 673 13.47 15.89 -22.18
C ALA A 673 14.21 17.12 -22.74
N GLU A 674 14.80 17.00 -23.94
CA GLU A 674 15.49 18.09 -24.67
C GLU A 674 14.65 18.64 -25.84
N GLY A 675 13.36 18.26 -25.94
CA GLY A 675 12.42 18.75 -26.95
C GLY A 675 12.40 17.95 -28.25
N GLU A 676 13.14 16.83 -28.31
CA GLU A 676 13.04 15.84 -29.38
C GLU A 676 11.65 15.17 -29.38
N VAL A 677 11.24 14.60 -30.51
CA VAL A 677 9.98 13.85 -30.63
C VAL A 677 10.31 12.40 -30.91
N PHE A 678 9.77 11.49 -30.10
CA PHE A 678 9.90 10.05 -30.25
C PHE A 678 8.58 9.45 -30.71
N LYS A 679 8.60 8.68 -31.79
CA LYS A 679 7.48 7.88 -32.26
C LYS A 679 7.85 6.40 -32.24
N LEU A 680 6.87 5.53 -32.01
CA LEU A 680 7.13 4.09 -32.13
C LEU A 680 7.60 3.71 -33.53
N SER A 681 7.07 4.39 -34.56
CA SER A 681 7.45 4.19 -35.96
C SER A 681 8.92 4.52 -36.28
N ASP A 682 9.60 5.31 -35.46
CA ASP A 682 11.04 5.60 -35.62
C ASP A 682 11.92 4.36 -35.37
N TYR A 683 11.35 3.34 -34.73
CA TYR A 683 12.00 2.07 -34.38
C TYR A 683 11.54 0.90 -35.24
N ALA A 684 10.74 1.14 -36.30
CA ALA A 684 10.27 0.09 -37.20
C ALA A 684 11.45 -0.69 -37.82
N GLY A 685 11.33 -2.02 -37.88
CA GLY A 685 12.39 -2.88 -38.37
C GLY A 685 13.52 -3.17 -37.37
N LYS A 686 13.46 -2.64 -36.14
CA LYS A 686 14.45 -2.88 -35.08
C LYS A 686 13.84 -3.63 -33.90
N TRP A 687 14.68 -4.38 -33.20
CA TRP A 687 14.38 -4.81 -31.84
C TRP A 687 14.51 -3.62 -30.89
N LEU A 688 13.40 -3.22 -30.27
CA LEU A 688 13.33 -2.11 -29.33
C LEU A 688 13.10 -2.64 -27.91
N LEU A 689 14.02 -2.31 -27.00
CA LEU A 689 13.77 -2.43 -25.57
C LEU A 689 13.19 -1.09 -25.05
N LEU A 690 11.94 -1.13 -24.59
CA LEU A 690 11.21 0.04 -24.08
C LEU A 690 11.13 -0.05 -22.55
N ASP A 691 11.64 0.95 -21.83
CA ASP A 691 11.71 0.96 -20.36
C ASP A 691 10.89 2.10 -19.75
N PHE A 692 9.92 1.77 -18.91
CA PHE A 692 9.11 2.73 -18.15
C PHE A 692 9.69 2.88 -16.74
N TRP A 693 10.07 4.10 -16.37
CA TRP A 693 10.80 4.39 -15.13
C TRP A 693 10.50 5.79 -14.59
N GLY A 694 11.07 6.16 -13.43
CA GLY A 694 11.04 7.54 -12.92
C GLY A 694 12.16 7.83 -11.92
N THR A 695 12.54 9.09 -11.75
CA THR A 695 13.63 9.54 -10.85
C THR A 695 13.31 9.25 -9.37
N TRP A 696 12.03 9.12 -9.05
CA TRP A 696 11.49 8.79 -7.72
C TRP A 696 11.42 7.27 -7.45
N CYS A 697 11.67 6.43 -8.46
CA CYS A 697 11.58 4.97 -8.37
C CYS A 697 12.94 4.37 -8.00
N GLN A 698 13.11 3.99 -6.74
CA GLN A 698 14.38 3.42 -6.24
C GLN A 698 14.83 2.16 -7.02
N PRO A 699 13.97 1.14 -7.25
CA PRO A 699 14.37 -0.03 -8.04
C PRO A 699 14.76 0.31 -9.49
N CYS A 700 14.14 1.34 -10.08
CA CYS A 700 14.49 1.79 -11.43
C CYS A 700 15.92 2.36 -11.46
N ARG A 701 16.26 3.20 -10.45
CA ARG A 701 17.58 3.81 -10.33
C ARG A 701 18.69 2.76 -10.17
N GLU A 702 18.38 1.62 -9.55
CA GLU A 702 19.31 0.50 -9.38
C GLU A 702 19.59 -0.24 -10.70
N GLU A 703 18.66 -0.27 -11.66
CA GLU A 703 18.85 -0.92 -12.97
C GLU A 703 19.48 0.00 -14.05
N LEU A 704 19.30 1.32 -13.93
CA LEU A 704 19.81 2.29 -14.92
C LEU A 704 21.32 2.19 -15.23
N PRO A 705 22.23 1.90 -14.27
CA PRO A 705 23.65 1.69 -14.59
C PRO A 705 23.89 0.57 -15.60
N GLU A 706 23.18 -0.55 -15.48
CA GLU A 706 23.32 -1.68 -16.40
C GLU A 706 22.66 -1.40 -17.75
N ILE A 707 21.50 -0.71 -17.74
CA ILE A 707 20.87 -0.20 -18.97
C ILE A 707 21.82 0.72 -19.74
N ASN A 708 22.48 1.67 -19.05
CA ASN A 708 23.42 2.60 -19.68
C ASN A 708 24.61 1.88 -20.31
N LYS A 709 25.13 0.81 -19.67
CA LYS A 709 26.15 -0.05 -20.27
C LYS A 709 25.63 -0.78 -21.50
N MET A 710 24.43 -1.36 -21.45
CA MET A 710 23.84 -2.07 -22.60
C MET A 710 23.63 -1.12 -23.79
N VAL A 711 23.06 0.07 -23.56
CA VAL A 711 22.82 1.08 -24.60
C VAL A 711 24.13 1.51 -25.26
N ALA A 712 25.20 1.68 -24.49
CA ALA A 712 26.52 1.97 -25.05
C ALA A 712 27.03 0.86 -25.99
N ARG A 713 26.72 -0.41 -25.71
CA ARG A 713 27.13 -1.54 -26.57
C ARG A 713 26.32 -1.66 -27.86
N ILE A 714 25.03 -1.31 -27.82
CA ILE A 714 24.12 -1.46 -28.98
C ILE A 714 24.01 -0.19 -29.84
N LYS A 715 24.67 0.91 -29.45
CA LYS A 715 24.53 2.22 -30.10
C LYS A 715 24.78 2.20 -31.62
N ASP A 716 25.71 1.38 -32.07
CA ASP A 716 26.11 1.27 -33.48
C ASP A 716 25.47 0.07 -34.20
N ASP A 717 24.57 -0.65 -33.53
CA ASP A 717 23.85 -1.79 -34.12
C ASP A 717 22.56 -1.28 -34.82
N PRO A 718 22.45 -1.39 -36.15
CA PRO A 718 21.29 -0.88 -36.87
C PRO A 718 20.00 -1.67 -36.59
N GLU A 719 20.08 -2.88 -36.05
CA GLU A 719 18.95 -3.78 -35.80
C GLU A 719 18.43 -3.67 -34.35
N LYS A 720 19.13 -2.95 -33.47
CA LYS A 720 18.79 -2.84 -32.04
C LYS A 720 18.55 -1.38 -31.65
N ALA A 721 17.63 -1.18 -30.71
CA ALA A 721 17.30 0.12 -30.17
C ALA A 721 16.85 0.05 -28.71
N PHE A 722 16.96 1.20 -28.04
CA PHE A 722 16.47 1.40 -26.69
C PHE A 722 15.76 2.75 -26.60
N LEU A 723 14.67 2.79 -25.83
CA LEU A 723 14.01 4.03 -25.45
C LEU A 723 13.55 3.92 -23.99
N SER A 724 13.85 4.95 -23.20
CA SER A 724 13.28 5.08 -21.86
C SER A 724 12.11 6.07 -21.86
N ILE A 725 11.09 5.81 -21.05
CA ILE A 725 9.92 6.67 -20.85
C ILE A 725 9.90 7.08 -19.37
N ALA A 726 10.20 8.34 -19.10
CA ALA A 726 10.16 8.93 -17.76
C ALA A 726 8.72 9.25 -17.35
N CYS A 727 8.31 8.68 -16.22
CA CYS A 727 6.94 8.59 -15.75
C CYS A 727 6.75 9.41 -14.49
N PHE A 728 5.74 10.29 -14.47
CA PHE A 728 5.46 11.19 -13.34
C PHE A 728 6.65 12.10 -12.96
N ASP A 729 7.51 12.41 -13.93
CA ASP A 729 8.62 13.34 -13.82
C ASP A 729 8.42 14.60 -14.66
N THR A 730 9.16 15.65 -14.35
CA THR A 730 9.30 16.82 -15.24
C THR A 730 10.58 16.69 -16.08
N PRO A 731 10.63 17.27 -17.28
CA PRO A 731 11.85 17.28 -18.11
C PRO A 731 13.09 17.76 -17.34
N GLU A 732 12.96 18.79 -16.52
CA GLU A 732 14.05 19.38 -15.73
C GLU A 732 14.59 18.41 -14.69
N LYS A 733 13.72 17.64 -14.03
CA LYS A 733 14.13 16.62 -13.05
C LYS A 733 14.92 15.50 -13.71
N VAL A 734 14.45 15.00 -14.86
CA VAL A 734 15.14 13.96 -15.63
C VAL A 734 16.51 14.45 -16.09
N LYS A 735 16.60 15.66 -16.67
CA LYS A 735 17.87 16.25 -17.11
C LYS A 735 18.86 16.42 -15.97
N THR A 736 18.39 16.89 -14.83
CA THR A 736 19.22 17.07 -13.63
C THR A 736 19.74 15.73 -13.13
N PHE A 737 18.87 14.72 -13.07
CA PHE A 737 19.23 13.38 -12.65
C PHE A 737 20.24 12.73 -13.61
N PHE A 738 20.00 12.74 -14.93
CA PHE A 738 20.93 12.20 -15.92
C PHE A 738 22.30 12.89 -15.90
N ARG A 739 22.33 14.22 -15.75
CA ARG A 739 23.59 14.97 -15.63
C ARG A 739 24.36 14.59 -14.36
N LYS A 740 23.66 14.40 -13.25
CA LYS A 740 24.27 14.02 -11.97
C LYS A 740 24.87 12.61 -12.02
N GLU A 741 24.15 11.67 -12.60
CA GLU A 741 24.53 10.26 -12.64
C GLU A 741 25.41 9.89 -13.87
N GLY A 742 25.55 10.80 -14.83
CA GLY A 742 26.38 10.59 -16.03
C GLY A 742 25.73 9.69 -17.09
N TYR A 743 24.40 9.71 -17.20
CA TYR A 743 23.66 8.90 -18.18
C TYR A 743 23.48 9.63 -19.52
N ALA A 744 23.64 8.88 -20.61
CA ALA A 744 23.45 9.35 -21.99
C ALA A 744 22.38 8.51 -22.70
N LEU A 745 21.21 8.39 -22.07
CA LEU A 745 20.10 7.55 -22.52
C LEU A 745 19.06 8.38 -23.29
N PRO A 746 18.45 7.86 -24.38
CA PRO A 746 17.27 8.47 -24.98
C PRO A 746 16.09 8.39 -24.01
N VAL A 747 15.40 9.52 -23.80
CA VAL A 747 14.32 9.62 -22.82
C VAL A 747 13.12 10.42 -23.34
N ALA A 748 12.00 9.73 -23.50
CA ALA A 748 10.70 10.33 -23.74
C ALA A 748 10.00 10.67 -22.41
N MET A 749 9.19 11.73 -22.40
CA MET A 749 8.37 12.12 -21.27
C MET A 749 6.97 11.52 -21.42
N SER A 750 6.51 10.80 -20.39
CA SER A 750 5.18 10.19 -20.37
C SER A 750 4.07 11.25 -20.40
N ASP A 751 3.06 11.01 -21.26
CA ASP A 751 1.79 11.75 -21.27
C ASP A 751 0.72 11.12 -20.36
N GLN A 752 1.14 10.16 -19.51
CA GLN A 752 0.33 9.28 -18.66
C GLN A 752 -0.54 8.26 -19.42
N LYS A 753 -1.00 8.58 -20.64
CA LYS A 753 -1.78 7.65 -21.48
C LYS A 753 -0.94 6.50 -22.01
N VAL A 754 0.33 6.75 -22.34
CA VAL A 754 1.24 5.71 -22.84
C VAL A 754 1.36 4.55 -21.83
N GLN A 755 1.38 4.84 -20.53
CA GLN A 755 1.42 3.83 -19.47
C GLN A 755 0.14 2.99 -19.44
N GLU A 756 -1.02 3.63 -19.59
CA GLU A 756 -2.32 2.96 -19.63
C GLU A 756 -2.44 2.05 -20.85
N ASN A 757 -2.03 2.54 -22.02
CA ASN A 757 -2.05 1.79 -23.29
C ASN A 757 -1.16 0.54 -23.23
N TYR A 758 0.01 0.65 -22.60
CA TYR A 758 0.93 -0.47 -22.40
C TYR A 758 0.58 -1.34 -21.18
N GLY A 759 -0.46 -0.99 -20.41
CA GLY A 759 -0.89 -1.74 -19.23
C GLY A 759 0.11 -1.71 -18.06
N VAL A 760 0.89 -0.64 -17.91
CA VAL A 760 1.91 -0.48 -16.87
C VAL A 760 1.25 -0.34 -15.49
N LYS A 761 1.44 -1.34 -14.62
CA LYS A 761 0.89 -1.39 -13.25
C LYS A 761 1.92 -1.04 -12.16
N GLY A 762 3.20 -0.95 -12.51
CA GLY A 762 4.31 -0.70 -11.57
C GLY A 762 5.61 -0.36 -12.29
N TYR A 763 6.62 0.06 -11.53
CA TYR A 763 7.90 0.51 -12.07
C TYR A 763 9.07 -0.20 -11.36
N PRO A 764 10.14 -0.59 -12.08
CA PRO A 764 10.29 -0.46 -13.53
C PRO A 764 9.41 -1.48 -14.30
N SER A 765 9.04 -1.14 -15.53
CA SER A 765 8.32 -2.02 -16.46
C SER A 765 9.01 -1.99 -17.83
N LYS A 766 9.32 -3.16 -18.39
CA LYS A 766 10.04 -3.27 -19.66
C LYS A 766 9.23 -4.02 -20.70
N PHE A 767 9.35 -3.61 -21.95
CA PHE A 767 8.76 -4.30 -23.09
C PHE A 767 9.83 -4.55 -24.13
N LEU A 768 9.82 -5.77 -24.67
CA LEU A 768 10.58 -6.11 -25.86
C LEU A 768 9.65 -6.00 -27.06
N ILE A 769 10.01 -5.15 -28.02
CA ILE A 769 9.27 -4.93 -29.25
C ILE A 769 10.13 -5.45 -30.42
N SER A 770 9.53 -6.32 -31.23
CA SER A 770 10.13 -6.93 -32.42
C SER A 770 10.14 -5.97 -33.62
N PRO A 771 10.96 -6.24 -34.65
CA PRO A 771 10.97 -5.50 -35.92
C PRO A 771 9.60 -5.34 -36.58
N GLU A 772 8.70 -6.32 -36.39
CA GLU A 772 7.34 -6.34 -36.91
C GLU A 772 6.33 -5.57 -36.05
N GLY A 773 6.78 -4.88 -34.99
CA GLY A 773 5.92 -4.09 -34.10
C GLY A 773 5.12 -4.94 -33.11
N LYS A 774 5.55 -6.17 -32.84
CA LYS A 774 4.95 -7.07 -31.84
C LYS A 774 5.69 -7.01 -30.52
N MET A 775 4.99 -7.05 -29.39
CA MET A 775 5.57 -6.84 -28.07
C MET A 775 5.26 -7.94 -27.05
N ILE A 776 6.19 -8.10 -26.11
CA ILE A 776 5.99 -8.83 -24.85
C ILE A 776 6.45 -8.00 -23.67
N PHE A 777 5.81 -8.24 -22.52
CA PHE A 777 6.20 -7.64 -21.24
C PHE A 777 7.30 -8.46 -20.57
N LEU A 778 8.34 -7.77 -20.09
CA LEU A 778 9.43 -8.35 -19.31
C LEU A 778 9.25 -7.95 -17.85
N ARG A 779 9.07 -8.95 -16.97
CA ARG A 779 8.83 -8.72 -15.54
C ARG A 779 10.05 -8.07 -14.87
N TYR A 780 9.81 -7.27 -13.84
CA TYR A 780 10.86 -6.82 -12.94
C TYR A 780 11.63 -8.00 -12.34
N GLY A 781 12.97 -7.88 -12.24
CA GLY A 781 13.86 -8.95 -11.78
C GLY A 781 14.06 -10.11 -12.78
N SER A 782 13.53 -10.03 -13.99
CA SER A 782 13.87 -10.97 -15.07
C SER A 782 15.26 -10.68 -15.64
N GLU A 783 15.87 -11.66 -16.31
CA GLU A 783 17.11 -11.51 -17.08
C GLU A 783 16.84 -10.72 -18.40
N TRP A 784 16.26 -9.52 -18.30
CA TRP A 784 15.76 -8.75 -19.45
C TRP A 784 16.84 -8.49 -20.52
N GLU A 785 18.09 -8.25 -20.11
CA GLU A 785 19.21 -8.03 -21.00
C GLU A 785 19.53 -9.28 -21.83
N LYS A 786 19.56 -10.44 -21.15
CA LYS A 786 19.74 -11.73 -21.80
C LYS A 786 18.60 -12.02 -22.77
N VAL A 787 17.35 -11.77 -22.37
CA VAL A 787 16.19 -11.94 -23.26
C VAL A 787 16.32 -11.04 -24.49
N PHE A 788 16.66 -9.77 -24.31
CA PHE A 788 16.87 -8.83 -25.43
C PHE A 788 17.92 -9.35 -26.41
N GLU A 789 19.07 -9.81 -25.91
CA GLU A 789 20.13 -10.39 -26.74
C GLU A 789 19.71 -11.70 -27.42
N LEU A 790 19.01 -12.58 -26.71
CA LEU A 790 18.56 -13.87 -27.24
C LEU A 790 17.66 -13.72 -28.47
N PHE A 791 16.72 -12.78 -28.42
CA PHE A 791 15.81 -12.56 -29.55
C PHE A 791 16.48 -11.73 -30.66
N SER A 792 17.20 -10.67 -30.30
CA SER A 792 17.80 -9.77 -31.30
C SER A 792 18.94 -10.39 -32.10
N ASN A 793 19.56 -11.46 -31.60
CA ASN A 793 20.64 -12.16 -32.31
C ASN A 793 20.17 -13.30 -33.23
N ILE A 794 18.87 -13.67 -33.21
CA ILE A 794 18.33 -14.69 -34.12
C ILE A 794 17.77 -13.99 -35.35
N LYS A 795 18.49 -14.11 -36.47
CA LYS A 795 18.11 -13.47 -37.73
C LYS A 795 17.21 -14.39 -38.56
N PRO A 796 16.23 -13.83 -39.29
CA PRO A 796 15.48 -14.58 -40.32
C PRO A 796 16.42 -15.32 -41.27
N GLY A 797 16.28 -16.65 -41.37
CA GLY A 797 16.98 -17.48 -42.36
C GLY A 797 18.47 -17.76 -42.13
N THR A 798 19.05 -17.47 -40.95
CA THR A 798 20.49 -17.70 -40.69
C THR A 798 20.86 -19.08 -40.16
N ASP A 799 19.89 -19.95 -39.85
CA ASP A 799 20.15 -21.36 -39.49
C ASP A 799 20.34 -22.26 -40.75
N ALA A 800 20.45 -21.66 -41.94
CA ALA A 800 20.67 -22.31 -43.23
C ALA A 800 22.15 -22.64 -43.48
N ALA A 801 22.75 -23.46 -42.62
CA ALA A 801 23.96 -24.19 -42.96
C ALA A 801 23.59 -25.53 -43.61
N GLY A 802 23.48 -25.55 -44.94
CA GLY A 802 23.45 -26.77 -45.76
C GLY A 802 22.09 -27.48 -45.86
N ASP A 803 21.65 -27.65 -47.11
CA ASP A 803 20.46 -28.38 -47.59
C ASP A 803 19.06 -27.93 -47.16
N LYS A 804 18.10 -28.16 -48.07
CA LYS A 804 16.72 -27.65 -48.09
C LYS A 804 15.93 -28.03 -46.82
N LYS A 805 16.06 -27.23 -45.75
CA LYS A 805 15.18 -27.33 -44.59
C LYS A 805 13.73 -27.07 -44.99
N THR A 806 12.81 -27.89 -44.49
CA THR A 806 11.40 -27.85 -44.85
C THR A 806 10.69 -26.76 -44.04
N THR A 807 9.87 -25.93 -44.68
CA THR A 807 9.25 -24.77 -44.03
C THR A 807 8.28 -25.14 -42.91
N VAL A 808 8.39 -24.47 -41.75
CA VAL A 808 7.53 -24.68 -40.56
C VAL A 808 6.10 -24.23 -40.82
N SER A 809 5.91 -23.26 -41.71
CA SER A 809 4.59 -22.76 -42.15
C SER A 809 3.61 -23.84 -42.63
N LYS A 810 4.09 -24.96 -43.21
CA LYS A 810 3.23 -26.09 -43.59
C LYS A 810 2.72 -26.91 -42.41
N ASP A 811 3.48 -26.96 -41.31
CA ASP A 811 3.09 -27.70 -40.10
C ASP A 811 2.17 -26.87 -39.20
N LEU A 812 2.23 -25.53 -39.33
CA LEU A 812 1.38 -24.58 -38.60
C LEU A 812 -0.01 -24.41 -39.22
N GLN A 813 -0.15 -24.56 -40.56
CA GLN A 813 -1.44 -24.64 -41.27
C GLN A 813 -2.18 -25.91 -40.87
#